data_AF-A0A352IB19-F1
#
_entry.id   AF-A0A352IB19-F1
#
_cell.length_a   1.000
_cell.length_b   1.000
_cell.length_c   1.000
_cell.angle_alpha   90.00
_cell.angle_beta   90.00
_cell.angle_gamma   90.00
#
_symmetry.space_group_name_H-M   'P 1'
#
loop_
_entity.id
_entity.type
_entity.pdbx_description
1 polymer ?
#
loop_
_entity_poly.entity_id
_entity_poly.type
_entity_poly.pdbx_seq_one_letter_code
_entity_poly.pdbx_strand_id
1 'polypeptide(L)'
;MAAQATESLLQGTVISREGSAGAARAFDGDASTWYEAGSPDFRWVGLDLGKPHVITRISYTPRQYGSTGADRMLLSLFEGANRPDFMDAVPLYLISETPALDTATSVDISVSRGFRYVRYVGSAGSYCNVAELAFYGHEGAGSDTRFYQVTALPTVSIHVADEAVPEQKGEDFDSRITITYEGGTLIQEYPVLTRVRGNYSATHENKPYRIKFDDGKSHHMLHGSARDESPAKAKKWTLINNYGDKTLMRNPVAYEVSRRAGMPFTPWCRCVDVILNGDYRGCYQLTDYIGIDKNRVNITEMDGTCTDPVGITGGYLIEMNGYAGQDPVNFTSRHGNPVSVNDPDEKDIQPVQLAYIRDYFNAMEDSLYAPSYASPGSGYRRMLDLDTFLRYFLACEFNGNTDMLWQVFMYKQRADSLIYTGPVWDNDLALDNDYNVYPGNQRQEWTYKVRTAGNWGSLVSRVMADPAALARLQGIWAQLRRDSLFTAQAMGEYVDSLRALVSGSQRLNFLRWPYLTQQLHCNPRVWGTWDAEVDVVRDYVQGRVAWMDRKLNYGSLQQRDGVCQIASPLDLCTFSQMVAQGHADASAELLCDLDMTDFSELFAPIGTGQAPYTGSFSGGGHTISGLAIQGGEAPAALFAHVAGPCRITDLFLGARSRVSGTHYVGALVGIVHQGTLTLARCGSQAAVEASGHHAAALVARVCQGATASVTDCYNVGSVRADSLASAMVAWSEGNLLMSRCYNAGTLRGEAPVCEFAVVEGQFQVSDCYDTFAYQVKHVRKADVQSGALCHLLAACGNDSPWRQNINNVRARDAYPVPVPSHGWVYQDGGSYTNISPNAPRYRYYKYEVTAVQ
;
A
#
# COMPACT_ATOMS: atom_id res chain seq x y z
N MET A 1 -46.34 14.77 30.60
CA MET A 1 -47.22 14.80 29.41
C MET A 1 -47.18 16.22 28.85
N ALA A 2 -46.34 16.46 27.84
CA ALA A 2 -46.33 17.73 27.12
C ALA A 2 -47.52 17.72 26.14
N ALA A 3 -48.31 18.79 26.11
CA ALA A 3 -49.36 18.96 25.12
C ALA A 3 -48.75 18.88 23.72
N GLN A 4 -49.25 17.97 22.87
CA GLN A 4 -48.94 17.99 21.43
C GLN A 4 -49.38 19.35 20.90
N ALA A 5 -48.41 20.18 20.49
CA ALA A 5 -48.71 21.39 19.74
C ALA A 5 -49.50 20.98 18.48
N THR A 6 -50.70 21.52 18.33
CA THR A 6 -51.56 21.24 17.18
C THR A 6 -50.91 21.77 15.91
N GLU A 7 -50.61 20.87 14.96
CA GLU A 7 -50.14 21.20 13.62
C GLU A 7 -51.13 22.16 12.94
N SER A 8 -50.60 23.24 12.36
CA SER A 8 -51.40 24.28 11.71
C SER A 8 -50.77 24.70 10.38
N LEU A 9 -51.61 25.13 9.42
CA LEU A 9 -51.14 25.79 8.20
C LEU A 9 -50.48 27.12 8.58
N LEU A 10 -49.22 27.28 8.23
CA LEU A 10 -48.44 28.45 8.56
C LEU A 10 -48.73 29.59 7.57
N GLN A 11 -48.75 30.82 8.10
CA GLN A 11 -48.98 32.04 7.34
C GLN A 11 -47.77 32.95 7.49
N GLY A 12 -47.41 33.68 6.43
CA GLY A 12 -46.23 34.53 6.41
C GLY A 12 -46.24 35.54 5.27
N THR A 13 -45.23 36.41 5.24
CA THR A 13 -45.03 37.33 4.13
C THR A 13 -44.36 36.59 2.97
N VAL A 14 -44.97 36.62 1.78
CA VAL A 14 -44.41 35.98 0.59
C VAL A 14 -43.11 36.67 0.17
N ILE A 15 -42.07 35.86 -0.01
CA ILE A 15 -40.73 36.27 -0.43
C ILE A 15 -40.29 35.44 -1.64
N SER A 16 -39.45 36.03 -2.50
CA SER A 16 -38.85 35.33 -3.65
C SER A 16 -37.57 36.03 -4.08
N ARG A 17 -36.78 35.39 -4.94
CA ARG A 17 -35.57 36.00 -5.53
C ARG A 17 -35.87 37.22 -6.42
N GLU A 18 -37.02 37.27 -7.09
CA GLU A 18 -37.36 38.29 -8.10
C GLU A 18 -38.41 39.31 -7.59
N GLY A 19 -38.76 39.27 -6.30
CA GLY A 19 -39.78 40.11 -5.69
C GLY A 19 -41.15 39.43 -5.55
N SER A 20 -42.08 40.06 -4.84
CA SER A 20 -43.36 39.44 -4.45
C SER A 20 -44.42 39.42 -5.55
N ALA A 21 -44.25 40.21 -6.61
CA ALA A 21 -45.19 40.27 -7.73
C ALA A 21 -45.15 38.95 -8.52
N GLY A 22 -46.26 38.20 -8.52
CA GLY A 22 -46.36 36.87 -9.13
C GLY A 22 -46.00 35.71 -8.20
N ALA A 23 -45.13 35.94 -7.20
CA ALA A 23 -44.79 34.93 -6.18
C ALA A 23 -45.97 34.53 -5.29
N ALA A 24 -46.92 35.45 -5.08
CA ALA A 24 -48.14 35.18 -4.31
C ALA A 24 -49.00 34.04 -4.90
N ARG A 25 -48.87 33.76 -6.21
CA ARG A 25 -49.56 32.65 -6.88
C ARG A 25 -49.14 31.28 -6.36
N ALA A 26 -47.95 31.16 -5.76
CA ALA A 26 -47.54 29.92 -5.12
C ALA A 26 -48.26 29.66 -3.79
N PHE A 27 -49.11 30.59 -3.31
CA PHE A 27 -49.74 30.55 -1.99
C PHE A 27 -51.18 31.07 -2.00
N ASP A 28 -51.83 31.22 -3.17
CA ASP A 28 -53.18 31.81 -3.26
C ASP A 28 -54.30 30.77 -3.14
N GLY A 29 -53.95 29.48 -3.10
CA GLY A 29 -54.87 28.37 -2.97
C GLY A 29 -55.58 28.01 -4.29
N ASP A 30 -55.16 28.60 -5.41
CA ASP A 30 -55.67 28.34 -6.76
C ASP A 30 -54.62 27.61 -7.60
N ALA A 31 -54.72 26.27 -7.61
CA ALA A 31 -53.85 25.40 -8.39
C ALA A 31 -53.91 25.63 -9.92
N SER A 32 -54.84 26.44 -10.43
CA SER A 32 -54.87 26.86 -11.83
C SER A 32 -53.93 28.02 -12.15
N THR A 33 -53.41 28.70 -11.11
CA THR A 33 -52.32 29.68 -11.22
C THR A 33 -50.99 29.05 -10.85
N TRP A 34 -49.88 29.75 -11.16
CA TRP A 34 -48.54 29.26 -10.79
C TRP A 34 -47.53 30.40 -10.71
N TYR A 35 -46.48 30.15 -9.94
CA TYR A 35 -45.22 30.90 -9.98
C TYR A 35 -44.30 30.32 -11.07
N GLU A 36 -43.67 31.21 -11.82
CA GLU A 36 -42.59 30.91 -12.76
C GLU A 36 -41.64 32.11 -12.70
N ALA A 37 -40.37 31.85 -12.43
CA ALA A 37 -39.33 32.86 -12.37
C ALA A 37 -38.88 33.27 -13.77
N GLY A 38 -38.28 34.45 -13.90
CA GLY A 38 -37.72 34.98 -15.14
C GLY A 38 -36.42 34.31 -15.59
N SER A 39 -35.83 33.45 -14.75
CA SER A 39 -34.61 32.70 -15.07
C SER A 39 -34.77 31.22 -14.72
N PRO A 40 -34.16 30.31 -15.50
CA PRO A 40 -34.28 28.87 -15.27
C PRO A 40 -33.60 28.36 -13.99
N ASP A 41 -32.56 29.05 -13.51
CA ASP A 41 -31.61 28.53 -12.52
C ASP A 41 -31.50 29.43 -11.28
N PHE A 42 -31.26 28.82 -10.11
CA PHE A 42 -31.08 29.52 -8.82
C PHE A 42 -32.22 30.49 -8.53
N ARG A 43 -33.45 30.00 -8.63
CA ARG A 43 -34.68 30.75 -8.33
C ARG A 43 -35.48 30.03 -7.25
N TRP A 44 -36.12 30.84 -6.40
CA TRP A 44 -36.82 30.34 -5.24
C TRP A 44 -37.99 31.26 -4.85
N VAL A 45 -38.97 30.67 -4.20
CA VAL A 45 -40.17 31.33 -3.63
C VAL A 45 -40.46 30.74 -2.25
N GLY A 46 -40.96 31.55 -1.32
CA GLY A 46 -41.06 31.16 0.09
C GLY A 46 -41.85 32.13 0.96
N LEU A 47 -41.73 31.94 2.27
CA LEU A 47 -42.37 32.74 3.31
C LEU A 47 -41.35 33.24 4.35
N ASP A 48 -41.49 34.50 4.77
CA ASP A 48 -41.05 34.98 6.08
C ASP A 48 -42.21 34.79 7.07
N LEU A 49 -42.06 33.82 7.98
CA LEU A 49 -43.04 33.48 9.00
C LEU A 49 -43.03 34.47 10.19
N GLY A 50 -42.14 35.45 10.18
CA GLY A 50 -41.95 36.46 11.24
C GLY A 50 -41.25 35.93 12.49
N LYS A 51 -41.40 34.63 12.78
CA LYS A 51 -40.77 33.92 13.90
C LYS A 51 -40.38 32.49 13.52
N PRO A 52 -39.46 31.84 14.25
CA PRO A 52 -39.15 30.44 14.06
C PRO A 52 -40.34 29.51 14.29
N HIS A 53 -40.58 28.60 13.33
CA HIS A 53 -41.56 27.52 13.41
C HIS A 53 -40.88 26.19 13.09
N VAL A 54 -41.23 25.13 13.84
CA VAL A 54 -40.86 23.77 13.49
C VAL A 54 -41.79 23.30 12.39
N ILE A 55 -41.22 23.00 11.22
CA ILE A 55 -41.97 22.53 10.05
C ILE A 55 -42.21 21.04 10.20
N THR A 56 -43.47 20.62 10.24
CA THR A 56 -43.86 19.21 10.42
C THR A 56 -44.33 18.57 9.12
N ARG A 57 -44.82 19.36 8.16
CA ARG A 57 -45.27 18.87 6.85
C ARG A 57 -45.17 19.97 5.80
N ILE A 58 -44.87 19.57 4.57
CA ILE A 58 -44.88 20.43 3.38
C ILE A 58 -45.88 19.84 2.39
N SER A 59 -46.66 20.68 1.73
CA SER A 59 -47.45 20.29 0.57
C SER A 59 -47.11 21.16 -0.64
N TYR A 60 -47.08 20.54 -1.81
CA TYR A 60 -46.73 21.21 -3.06
C TYR A 60 -47.51 20.62 -4.23
N THR A 61 -47.87 21.48 -5.18
CA THR A 61 -48.66 21.12 -6.36
C THR A 61 -47.95 21.58 -7.63
N PRO A 62 -47.78 20.71 -8.64
CA PRO A 62 -47.21 21.11 -9.92
C PRO A 62 -48.19 21.94 -10.74
N ARG A 63 -47.67 22.75 -11.67
CA ARG A 63 -48.46 23.52 -12.64
C ARG A 63 -49.35 22.60 -13.50
N GLN A 64 -50.63 22.96 -13.61
CA GLN A 64 -51.67 22.26 -14.38
C GLN A 64 -51.57 22.47 -15.89
N TYR A 65 -50.45 22.15 -16.57
CA TYR A 65 -50.40 22.13 -18.05
C TYR A 65 -49.30 21.20 -18.59
N GLY A 66 -49.66 19.94 -18.85
CA GLY A 66 -48.77 18.92 -19.42
C GLY A 66 -47.75 18.37 -18.43
N SER A 67 -47.00 17.32 -18.82
CA SER A 67 -45.99 16.70 -17.93
C SER A 67 -44.89 17.68 -17.50
N THR A 68 -44.63 18.71 -18.31
CA THR A 68 -43.61 19.73 -18.08
C THR A 68 -43.69 20.40 -16.71
N GLY A 69 -44.90 20.62 -16.17
CA GLY A 69 -45.06 21.25 -14.85
C GLY A 69 -44.53 20.36 -13.72
N ALA A 70 -44.93 19.08 -13.72
CA ALA A 70 -44.45 18.11 -12.74
C ALA A 70 -42.96 17.79 -12.92
N ASP A 71 -42.51 17.61 -14.18
CA ASP A 71 -41.11 17.33 -14.49
C ASP A 71 -40.16 18.45 -14.01
N ARG A 72 -40.61 19.70 -14.05
CA ARG A 72 -39.85 20.86 -13.53
C ARG A 72 -39.73 20.89 -12.00
N MET A 73 -40.55 20.16 -11.26
CA MET A 73 -40.40 20.06 -9.80
C MET A 73 -39.38 19.00 -9.39
N LEU A 74 -39.03 18.06 -10.28
CA LEU A 74 -38.05 17.02 -10.00
C LEU A 74 -36.69 17.64 -9.61
N LEU A 75 -36.08 17.11 -8.55
CA LEU A 75 -34.84 17.59 -7.90
C LEU A 75 -34.92 19.00 -7.30
N SER A 76 -36.11 19.61 -7.23
CA SER A 76 -36.29 20.87 -6.49
C SER A 76 -36.27 20.60 -4.98
N LEU A 77 -35.82 21.59 -4.21
CA LEU A 77 -35.48 21.44 -2.80
C LEU A 77 -36.29 22.41 -1.93
N PHE A 78 -36.74 21.93 -0.78
CA PHE A 78 -37.24 22.79 0.29
C PHE A 78 -36.14 23.07 1.31
N GLU A 79 -36.03 24.32 1.74
CA GLU A 79 -35.06 24.75 2.76
C GLU A 79 -35.72 25.60 3.85
N GLY A 80 -35.14 25.54 5.04
CA GLY A 80 -35.47 26.42 6.16
C GLY A 80 -34.24 27.21 6.61
N ALA A 81 -34.41 28.48 6.95
CA ALA A 81 -33.35 29.39 7.40
C ALA A 81 -33.83 30.31 8.53
N ASN A 82 -32.88 30.90 9.27
CA ASN A 82 -33.17 31.94 10.26
C ASN A 82 -32.54 33.29 9.91
N ARG A 83 -31.76 33.36 8.83
CA ARG A 83 -31.27 34.60 8.23
C ARG A 83 -32.01 34.91 6.91
N PRO A 84 -32.30 36.19 6.63
CA PRO A 84 -32.98 36.59 5.39
C PRO A 84 -32.12 36.40 4.13
N ASP A 85 -30.81 36.25 4.28
CA ASP A 85 -29.88 35.94 3.18
C ASP A 85 -29.76 34.43 2.89
N PHE A 86 -30.47 33.59 3.64
CA PHE A 86 -30.43 32.12 3.57
C PHE A 86 -29.03 31.52 3.72
N MET A 87 -28.05 32.26 4.24
CA MET A 87 -26.71 31.72 4.44
C MET A 87 -26.69 30.59 5.47
N ASP A 88 -27.64 30.54 6.41
CA ASP A 88 -27.80 29.47 7.41
C ASP A 88 -28.87 28.44 7.02
N ALA A 89 -29.25 28.38 5.75
CA ALA A 89 -30.28 27.47 5.29
C ALA A 89 -29.85 26.00 5.45
N VAL A 90 -30.82 25.16 5.80
CA VAL A 90 -30.68 23.70 5.86
C VAL A 90 -31.76 23.05 5.01
N PRO A 91 -31.48 21.90 4.37
CA PRO A 91 -32.47 21.19 3.58
C PRO A 91 -33.57 20.62 4.48
N LEU A 92 -34.81 20.65 4.00
CA LEU A 92 -35.99 20.08 4.64
C LEU A 92 -36.49 18.85 3.87
N TYR A 93 -36.48 18.92 2.54
CA TYR A 93 -36.95 17.83 1.67
C TYR A 93 -36.47 18.03 0.22
N LEU A 94 -36.07 16.96 -0.45
CA LEU A 94 -35.75 16.92 -1.88
C LEU A 94 -36.85 16.17 -2.62
N ILE A 95 -37.41 16.78 -3.68
CA ILE A 95 -38.36 16.10 -4.57
C ILE A 95 -37.58 15.10 -5.46
N SER A 96 -37.52 13.84 -5.04
CA SER A 96 -36.70 12.81 -5.70
C SER A 96 -37.41 12.01 -6.80
N GLU A 97 -38.71 12.28 -6.99
CA GLU A 97 -39.59 11.65 -7.97
C GLU A 97 -40.55 12.71 -8.52
N THR A 98 -40.94 12.56 -9.79
CA THR A 98 -41.88 13.49 -10.43
C THR A 98 -43.23 13.41 -9.71
N PRO A 99 -43.75 14.52 -9.15
CA PRO A 99 -45.04 14.51 -8.47
C PRO A 99 -46.19 14.21 -9.43
N ALA A 100 -47.30 13.71 -8.89
CA ALA A 100 -48.51 13.49 -9.67
C ALA A 100 -49.06 14.83 -10.19
N LEU A 101 -49.50 14.83 -11.46
CA LEU A 101 -50.16 15.98 -12.05
C LEU A 101 -51.48 16.30 -11.32
N ASP A 102 -51.82 17.59 -11.28
CA ASP A 102 -53.09 18.14 -10.80
C ASP A 102 -53.47 17.78 -9.36
N THR A 103 -52.52 17.25 -8.57
CA THR A 103 -52.75 16.81 -7.19
C THR A 103 -51.65 17.33 -6.28
N ALA A 104 -52.04 17.86 -5.11
CA ALA A 104 -51.09 18.24 -4.09
C ALA A 104 -50.40 17.00 -3.52
N THR A 105 -49.06 17.00 -3.54
CA THR A 105 -48.26 16.03 -2.81
C THR A 105 -47.99 16.59 -1.41
N SER A 106 -48.10 15.76 -0.37
CA SER A 106 -47.80 16.14 1.02
C SER A 106 -46.73 15.20 1.57
N VAL A 107 -45.74 15.77 2.25
CA VAL A 107 -44.60 15.04 2.84
C VAL A 107 -44.34 15.48 4.26
N ASP A 108 -44.18 14.52 5.16
CA ASP A 108 -43.83 14.79 6.54
C ASP A 108 -42.36 15.19 6.65
N ILE A 109 -42.10 16.22 7.45
CA ILE A 109 -40.76 16.76 7.65
C ILE A 109 -40.23 16.32 9.00
N SER A 110 -39.12 15.60 8.96
CA SER A 110 -38.39 15.14 10.14
C SER A 110 -37.16 16.02 10.37
N VAL A 111 -37.38 17.33 10.53
CA VAL A 111 -36.36 18.31 10.92
C VAL A 111 -36.83 19.01 12.18
N SER A 112 -36.05 18.91 13.25
CA SER A 112 -36.48 19.38 14.56
C SER A 112 -36.10 20.83 14.84
N ARG A 113 -35.34 21.49 13.97
CA ARG A 113 -34.99 22.91 14.09
C ARG A 113 -36.19 23.78 13.68
N GLY A 114 -36.38 24.90 14.37
CA GLY A 114 -37.33 25.94 13.98
C GLY A 114 -36.75 26.93 12.98
N PHE A 115 -37.56 27.35 12.00
CA PHE A 115 -37.15 28.26 10.93
C PHE A 115 -38.08 29.45 10.81
N ARG A 116 -37.51 30.66 10.68
CA ARG A 116 -38.27 31.87 10.37
C ARG A 116 -38.57 31.97 8.88
N TYR A 117 -37.62 31.57 8.04
CA TYR A 117 -37.73 31.62 6.59
C TYR A 117 -37.84 30.20 6.04
N VAL A 118 -38.77 29.97 5.13
CA VAL A 118 -38.89 28.71 4.40
C VAL A 118 -38.99 29.01 2.91
N ARG A 119 -38.37 28.18 2.07
CA ARG A 119 -38.43 28.35 0.62
C ARG A 119 -38.47 27.03 -0.13
N TYR A 120 -39.09 27.08 -1.31
CA TYR A 120 -38.95 26.14 -2.40
C TYR A 120 -37.91 26.70 -3.38
N VAL A 121 -36.86 25.93 -3.66
CA VAL A 121 -35.80 26.24 -4.61
C VAL A 121 -36.00 25.34 -5.82
N GLY A 122 -36.24 25.95 -6.98
CA GLY A 122 -36.35 25.23 -8.23
C GLY A 122 -35.01 24.64 -8.65
N SER A 123 -35.00 23.39 -9.10
CA SER A 123 -33.82 22.77 -9.72
C SER A 123 -33.37 23.54 -10.97
N ALA A 124 -32.11 23.39 -11.37
CA ALA A 124 -31.62 24.00 -12.61
C ALA A 124 -32.51 23.63 -13.83
N GLY A 125 -32.83 24.61 -14.66
CA GLY A 125 -33.75 24.47 -15.80
C GLY A 125 -35.24 24.55 -15.46
N SER A 126 -35.61 24.62 -14.17
CA SER A 126 -37.02 24.50 -13.74
C SER A 126 -37.83 25.79 -13.82
N TYR A 127 -37.17 26.96 -13.87
CA TYR A 127 -37.79 28.27 -13.67
C TYR A 127 -38.51 28.40 -12.32
N CYS A 128 -38.13 27.61 -11.31
CA CYS A 128 -38.82 27.54 -10.01
C CYS A 128 -40.34 27.37 -10.18
N ASN A 129 -40.75 26.56 -11.15
CA ASN A 129 -42.16 26.39 -11.47
C ASN A 129 -42.90 25.64 -10.37
N VAL A 130 -43.98 26.22 -9.86
CA VAL A 130 -44.85 25.60 -8.85
C VAL A 130 -46.23 26.26 -8.87
N ALA A 131 -47.30 25.45 -8.76
CA ALA A 131 -48.66 25.97 -8.66
C ALA A 131 -48.95 26.43 -7.23
N GLU A 132 -48.81 25.53 -6.27
CA GLU A 132 -49.16 25.80 -4.87
C GLU A 132 -48.11 25.22 -3.92
N LEU A 133 -47.90 25.92 -2.81
CA LEU A 133 -47.05 25.57 -1.70
C LEU A 133 -47.80 25.80 -0.39
N ALA A 134 -47.68 24.86 0.54
CA ALA A 134 -48.20 24.99 1.89
C ALA A 134 -47.20 24.42 2.90
N PHE A 135 -46.90 25.19 3.94
CA PHE A 135 -46.05 24.78 5.05
C PHE A 135 -46.90 24.60 6.30
N TYR A 136 -46.72 23.49 7.01
CA TYR A 136 -47.44 23.19 8.24
C TYR A 136 -46.46 23.01 9.39
N GLY A 137 -46.88 23.43 10.58
CA GLY A 137 -46.03 23.35 11.75
C GLY A 137 -46.60 24.07 12.97
N HIS A 138 -45.70 24.43 13.88
CA HIS A 138 -46.02 25.18 15.09
C HIS A 138 -44.85 26.11 15.47
N GLU A 139 -45.17 27.25 16.10
CA GLU A 139 -44.17 28.22 16.57
C GLU A 139 -43.21 27.54 17.57
N GLY A 140 -41.91 27.72 17.39
CA GLY A 140 -40.90 27.13 18.26
C GLY A 140 -39.50 27.16 17.65
N ALA A 141 -38.48 27.30 18.50
CA ALA A 141 -37.08 27.24 18.09
C ALA A 141 -36.62 25.83 17.70
N GLY A 142 -37.36 24.79 18.12
CA GLY A 142 -36.97 23.40 17.88
C GLY A 142 -35.91 22.87 18.85
N SER A 143 -35.33 21.70 18.52
CA SER A 143 -34.39 20.98 19.39
C SER A 143 -33.06 20.59 18.75
N ASP A 144 -32.86 20.79 17.44
CA ASP A 144 -31.64 20.39 16.71
C ASP A 144 -31.21 18.91 16.90
N THR A 145 -32.16 18.01 17.21
CA THR A 145 -31.92 16.57 17.36
C THR A 145 -32.07 15.78 16.05
N ARG A 146 -32.63 16.40 15.01
CA ARG A 146 -32.91 15.75 13.72
C ARG A 146 -32.86 16.74 12.57
N PHE A 147 -32.22 16.34 11.49
CA PHE A 147 -32.08 17.08 10.24
C PHE A 147 -32.30 16.18 9.03
N TYR A 148 -32.57 16.79 7.88
CA TYR A 148 -32.73 16.06 6.63
C TYR A 148 -31.36 15.61 6.11
N GLN A 149 -31.31 14.36 5.66
CA GLN A 149 -30.18 13.77 4.95
C GLN A 149 -30.74 13.16 3.66
N VAL A 150 -30.20 13.57 2.50
CA VAL A 150 -30.81 13.28 1.19
C VAL A 150 -30.86 11.78 0.92
N THR A 151 -29.76 11.07 1.18
CA THR A 151 -29.67 9.61 1.05
C THR A 151 -28.98 9.02 2.27
N ALA A 152 -28.44 7.79 2.16
CA ALA A 152 -27.59 7.21 3.19
C ALA A 152 -26.23 7.92 3.33
N LEU A 153 -25.85 8.77 2.38
CA LEU A 153 -24.61 9.56 2.41
C LEU A 153 -24.77 10.82 3.26
N PRO A 154 -23.69 11.34 3.89
CA PRO A 154 -23.68 12.70 4.42
C PRO A 154 -24.13 13.72 3.38
N THR A 155 -24.96 14.67 3.77
CA THR A 155 -25.39 15.78 2.91
C THR A 155 -24.55 17.00 3.23
N VAL A 156 -23.89 17.54 2.22
CA VAL A 156 -23.10 18.78 2.28
C VAL A 156 -23.86 19.87 1.53
N SER A 157 -24.44 20.80 2.27
CA SER A 157 -25.09 21.99 1.71
C SER A 157 -24.18 23.20 1.82
N ILE A 158 -24.00 23.91 0.71
CA ILE A 158 -23.15 25.10 0.61
C ILE A 158 -24.02 26.26 0.16
N HIS A 159 -24.06 27.33 0.95
CA HIS A 159 -24.69 28.59 0.57
C HIS A 159 -23.61 29.65 0.42
N VAL A 160 -23.56 30.25 -0.77
CA VAL A 160 -22.56 31.25 -1.15
C VAL A 160 -23.18 32.63 -0.97
N ALA A 161 -22.38 33.58 -0.46
CA ALA A 161 -22.79 34.96 -0.28
C ALA A 161 -23.33 35.57 -1.59
N ASP A 162 -24.31 36.45 -1.46
CA ASP A 162 -25.03 37.10 -2.56
C ASP A 162 -25.70 36.12 -3.56
N GLU A 163 -25.80 34.83 -3.17
CA GLU A 163 -26.24 33.71 -3.99
C GLU A 163 -25.37 33.53 -5.25
N ALA A 164 -24.09 33.90 -5.18
CA ALA A 164 -23.14 33.70 -6.27
C ALA A 164 -22.96 32.21 -6.60
N VAL A 165 -22.67 31.91 -7.87
CA VAL A 165 -22.45 30.53 -8.35
C VAL A 165 -20.99 30.38 -8.77
N PRO A 166 -20.17 29.62 -8.03
CA PRO A 166 -18.77 29.42 -8.40
C PRO A 166 -18.65 28.53 -9.65
N GLU A 167 -18.36 29.13 -10.81
CA GLU A 167 -18.24 28.41 -12.09
C GLU A 167 -16.82 28.37 -12.66
N GLN A 168 -15.96 29.31 -12.24
CA GLN A 168 -14.60 29.47 -12.75
C GLN A 168 -13.55 29.29 -11.66
N LYS A 169 -12.37 28.79 -12.06
CA LYS A 169 -11.21 28.69 -11.17
C LYS A 169 -10.62 30.08 -10.93
N GLY A 170 -9.96 30.25 -9.79
CA GLY A 170 -9.16 31.45 -9.51
C GLY A 170 -9.71 32.29 -8.36
N GLU A 171 -11.01 32.16 -8.09
CA GLU A 171 -11.74 32.98 -7.12
C GLU A 171 -12.17 32.15 -5.91
N ASP A 172 -12.03 32.73 -4.72
CA ASP A 172 -12.57 32.19 -3.47
C ASP A 172 -13.84 32.99 -3.14
N PHE A 173 -14.94 32.29 -2.85
CA PHE A 173 -16.24 32.89 -2.53
C PHE A 173 -16.60 32.70 -1.06
N ASP A 174 -17.00 33.77 -0.38
CA ASP A 174 -17.55 33.71 0.98
C ASP A 174 -18.78 32.81 0.99
N SER A 175 -18.79 31.81 1.87
CA SER A 175 -19.80 30.77 1.92
C SER A 175 -20.06 30.31 3.35
N ARG A 176 -21.17 29.60 3.56
CA ARG A 176 -21.41 28.78 4.74
C ARG A 176 -21.66 27.35 4.29
N ILE A 177 -21.09 26.41 5.03
CA ILE A 177 -21.32 24.99 4.84
C ILE A 177 -22.17 24.46 5.99
N THR A 178 -23.15 23.63 5.64
CA THR A 178 -23.93 22.80 6.56
C THR A 178 -23.74 21.35 6.17
N ILE A 179 -23.37 20.50 7.12
CA ILE A 179 -23.17 19.07 6.89
C ILE A 179 -24.08 18.27 7.82
N THR A 180 -24.98 17.46 7.26
CA THR A 180 -25.85 16.55 8.02
C THR A 180 -25.45 15.10 7.76
N TYR A 181 -25.31 14.32 8.83
CA TYR A 181 -24.79 12.95 8.76
C TYR A 181 -25.29 12.10 9.95
N GLU A 182 -24.87 10.82 10.03
CA GLU A 182 -25.41 9.83 10.97
C GLU A 182 -26.94 9.73 10.88
N GLY A 183 -27.42 9.61 9.64
CA GLY A 183 -28.84 9.55 9.32
C GLY A 183 -29.58 10.84 9.67
N GLY A 184 -28.89 11.99 9.74
CA GLY A 184 -29.47 13.29 10.11
C GLY A 184 -29.53 13.55 11.62
N THR A 185 -28.78 12.81 12.44
CA THR A 185 -28.70 13.07 13.90
C THR A 185 -27.58 14.01 14.29
N LEU A 186 -26.58 14.19 13.42
CA LEU A 186 -25.49 15.14 13.61
C LEU A 186 -25.54 16.24 12.55
N ILE A 187 -25.16 17.44 12.96
CA ILE A 187 -25.03 18.62 12.11
C ILE A 187 -23.73 19.37 12.43
N GLN A 188 -23.08 19.88 11.39
CA GLN A 188 -21.91 20.75 11.49
C GLN A 188 -22.10 21.98 10.60
N GLU A 189 -21.80 23.17 11.13
CA GLU A 189 -22.00 24.43 10.42
C GLU A 189 -20.79 25.34 10.58
N TYR A 190 -20.24 25.85 9.47
CA TYR A 190 -19.07 26.71 9.51
C TYR A 190 -19.09 27.78 8.42
N PRO A 191 -18.54 28.98 8.67
CA PRO A 191 -18.12 29.87 7.59
C PRO A 191 -16.94 29.27 6.85
N VAL A 192 -17.01 29.27 5.52
CA VAL A 192 -15.98 28.72 4.63
C VAL A 192 -15.79 29.59 3.40
N LEU A 193 -14.65 29.42 2.74
CA LEU A 193 -14.43 29.87 1.36
C LEU A 193 -14.63 28.67 0.43
N THR A 194 -15.44 28.87 -0.60
CA THR A 194 -15.67 27.89 -1.67
C THR A 194 -14.94 28.32 -2.94
N ARG A 195 -14.23 27.39 -3.59
CA ARG A 195 -13.52 27.66 -4.85
C ARG A 195 -13.56 26.49 -5.81
N VAL A 196 -13.76 26.75 -7.10
CA VAL A 196 -13.64 25.72 -8.14
C VAL A 196 -12.18 25.25 -8.25
N ARG A 197 -11.97 23.93 -8.33
CA ARG A 197 -10.63 23.31 -8.37
C ARG A 197 -10.44 22.34 -9.55
N GLY A 198 -9.22 21.79 -9.65
CA GLY A 198 -8.88 20.75 -10.63
C GLY A 198 -8.67 21.27 -12.04
N ASN A 199 -7.85 20.60 -12.86
CA ASN A 199 -7.44 21.13 -14.18
C ASN A 199 -8.50 20.83 -15.24
N TYR A 200 -8.52 19.61 -15.76
CA TYR A 200 -9.56 19.18 -16.70
C TYR A 200 -10.95 19.19 -16.06
N SER A 201 -11.05 18.73 -14.81
CA SER A 201 -12.32 18.60 -14.09
C SER A 201 -13.05 19.92 -13.83
N ALA A 202 -12.37 21.06 -13.85
CA ALA A 202 -13.02 22.37 -13.73
C ALA A 202 -13.83 22.74 -14.98
N THR A 203 -13.59 22.08 -16.11
CA THR A 203 -14.32 22.31 -17.35
C THR A 203 -15.66 21.56 -17.38
N HIS A 204 -15.86 20.56 -16.53
CA HIS A 204 -17.09 19.76 -16.45
C HIS A 204 -18.30 20.61 -16.02
N GLU A 205 -19.51 20.21 -16.40
CA GLU A 205 -20.75 20.89 -15.99
C GLU A 205 -20.97 20.82 -14.47
N ASN A 206 -20.72 19.64 -13.90
CA ASN A 206 -20.62 19.45 -12.45
C ASN A 206 -19.23 19.91 -12.00
N LYS A 207 -19.12 21.06 -11.31
CA LYS A 207 -17.84 21.63 -10.87
C LYS A 207 -17.34 20.97 -9.57
N PRO A 208 -16.06 20.59 -9.47
CA PRO A 208 -15.45 20.19 -8.20
C PRO A 208 -15.01 21.41 -7.40
N TYR A 209 -15.07 21.30 -6.07
CA TYR A 209 -14.79 22.42 -5.16
C TYR A 209 -13.67 22.13 -4.17
N ARG A 210 -12.96 23.18 -3.75
CA ARG A 210 -12.16 23.22 -2.53
C ARG A 210 -12.97 23.98 -1.48
N ILE A 211 -13.02 23.44 -0.28
CA ILE A 211 -13.60 24.08 0.90
C ILE A 211 -12.45 24.51 1.81
N LYS A 212 -12.47 25.75 2.29
CA LYS A 212 -11.52 26.25 3.28
C LYS A 212 -12.27 26.88 4.46
N PHE A 213 -12.07 26.40 5.68
CA PHE A 213 -12.63 27.04 6.88
C PHE A 213 -12.10 28.46 7.05
N ASP A 214 -13.03 29.39 7.29
CA ASP A 214 -12.74 30.84 7.31
C ASP A 214 -12.95 31.49 8.70
N ASP A 215 -13.00 30.68 9.74
CA ASP A 215 -13.01 31.15 11.14
C ASP A 215 -11.58 31.22 11.76
N GLY A 216 -10.56 31.07 10.91
CA GLY A 216 -9.15 31.07 11.31
C GLY A 216 -8.64 29.75 11.92
N LYS A 217 -9.49 28.73 12.10
CA LYS A 217 -9.15 27.48 12.79
C LYS A 217 -9.14 26.26 11.85
N SER A 218 -8.44 25.22 12.27
CA SER A 218 -8.49 23.90 11.63
C SER A 218 -9.57 23.05 12.30
N HIS A 219 -10.38 22.36 11.50
CA HIS A 219 -11.47 21.51 12.00
C HIS A 219 -11.41 20.11 11.41
N HIS A 220 -12.00 19.16 12.13
CA HIS A 220 -12.43 17.90 11.52
C HIS A 220 -13.55 18.21 10.54
N MET A 221 -13.49 17.63 9.34
CA MET A 221 -14.57 17.79 8.36
C MET A 221 -15.87 17.15 8.84
N LEU A 222 -15.76 15.93 9.36
CA LEU A 222 -16.83 15.21 10.05
C LEU A 222 -16.34 14.83 11.45
N HIS A 223 -17.13 15.08 12.51
CA HIS A 223 -16.71 14.92 13.91
C HIS A 223 -17.78 14.27 14.79
N GLY A 224 -17.40 13.33 15.66
CA GLY A 224 -18.33 12.69 16.59
C GLY A 224 -19.13 11.53 15.98
N SER A 225 -18.91 11.23 14.70
CA SER A 225 -19.37 9.99 14.08
C SER A 225 -18.38 8.86 14.35
N ALA A 226 -18.87 7.72 14.84
CA ALA A 226 -18.03 6.54 15.02
C ALA A 226 -17.57 5.94 13.68
N ARG A 227 -18.34 6.17 12.60
CA ARG A 227 -18.11 5.60 11.26
C ARG A 227 -17.31 6.53 10.36
N ASP A 228 -17.59 7.82 10.42
CA ASP A 228 -17.23 8.80 9.40
C ASP A 228 -16.37 9.96 9.95
N GLU A 229 -15.90 9.91 11.20
CA GLU A 229 -14.99 10.95 11.70
C GLU A 229 -13.74 11.06 10.81
N SER A 230 -13.45 12.30 10.38
CA SER A 230 -12.25 12.60 9.59
C SER A 230 -11.03 12.66 10.52
N PRO A 231 -9.91 11.96 10.26
CA PRO A 231 -8.77 11.94 11.17
C PRO A 231 -8.08 13.30 11.33
N ALA A 232 -7.91 14.04 10.23
CA ALA A 232 -7.19 15.31 10.25
C ALA A 232 -8.06 16.46 10.80
N LYS A 233 -7.41 17.40 11.51
CA LYS A 233 -7.95 18.73 11.74
C LYS A 233 -7.26 19.68 10.79
N ALA A 234 -7.96 20.14 9.75
CA ALA A 234 -7.34 20.94 8.70
C ALA A 234 -8.24 22.09 8.28
N LYS A 235 -7.61 23.13 7.70
CA LYS A 235 -8.33 24.28 7.12
C LYS A 235 -8.93 23.96 5.76
N LYS A 236 -8.26 23.14 4.93
CA LYS A 236 -8.61 22.89 3.53
C LYS A 236 -9.09 21.44 3.32
N TRP A 237 -10.16 21.29 2.55
CA TRP A 237 -10.80 20.02 2.16
C TRP A 237 -11.26 20.08 0.70
N THR A 238 -11.55 18.91 0.12
CA THR A 238 -11.77 18.75 -1.30
C THR A 238 -13.08 18.03 -1.58
N LEU A 239 -13.89 18.56 -2.50
CA LEU A 239 -15.04 17.89 -3.12
C LEU A 239 -14.68 17.53 -4.57
N ILE A 240 -14.57 16.23 -4.85
CA ILE A 240 -14.30 15.68 -6.19
C ILE A 240 -15.63 15.24 -6.79
N ASN A 241 -15.92 15.67 -8.02
CA ASN A 241 -17.18 15.42 -8.72
C ASN A 241 -17.30 14.01 -9.33
N ASN A 242 -16.19 13.28 -9.48
CA ASN A 242 -16.13 11.95 -10.12
C ASN A 242 -16.84 11.89 -11.49
N TYR A 243 -16.85 12.99 -12.25
CA TYR A 243 -17.69 13.13 -13.46
C TYR A 243 -17.39 12.08 -14.56
N GLY A 244 -16.12 11.74 -14.77
CA GLY A 244 -15.71 10.69 -15.73
C GLY A 244 -15.83 9.26 -15.20
N ASP A 245 -16.14 9.10 -13.90
CA ASP A 245 -16.31 7.81 -13.24
C ASP A 245 -17.80 7.50 -13.08
N LYS A 246 -18.33 6.70 -14.00
CA LYS A 246 -19.73 6.27 -13.96
C LYS A 246 -20.12 5.43 -12.75
N THR A 247 -19.16 4.94 -11.96
CA THR A 247 -19.45 4.21 -10.71
C THR A 247 -19.52 5.14 -9.49
N LEU A 248 -18.93 6.33 -9.59
CA LEU A 248 -18.77 7.30 -8.50
C LEU A 248 -17.92 6.80 -7.32
N MET A 249 -17.21 5.66 -7.47
CA MET A 249 -16.54 4.95 -6.37
C MET A 249 -15.10 4.51 -6.67
N ARG A 250 -14.54 4.78 -7.86
CA ARG A 250 -13.17 4.32 -8.21
C ARG A 250 -12.10 4.91 -7.33
N ASN A 251 -12.18 6.21 -7.03
CA ASN A 251 -11.26 6.86 -6.10
C ASN A 251 -11.35 6.27 -4.67
N PRO A 252 -12.55 6.09 -4.06
CA PRO A 252 -12.67 5.38 -2.78
C PRO A 252 -12.11 3.95 -2.78
N VAL A 253 -12.27 3.20 -3.88
CA VAL A 253 -11.66 1.86 -4.03
C VAL A 253 -10.14 1.96 -4.11
N ALA A 254 -9.60 2.90 -4.88
CA ALA A 254 -8.17 3.13 -4.99
C ALA A 254 -7.52 3.54 -3.65
N TYR A 255 -8.19 4.36 -2.86
CA TYR A 255 -7.71 4.75 -1.53
C TYR A 255 -7.76 3.57 -0.56
N GLU A 256 -8.75 2.69 -0.66
CA GLU A 256 -8.75 1.47 0.15
C GLU A 256 -7.58 0.54 -0.21
N VAL A 257 -7.25 0.40 -1.50
CA VAL A 257 -6.05 -0.29 -1.94
C VAL A 257 -4.78 0.34 -1.35
N SER A 258 -4.66 1.67 -1.37
CA SER A 258 -3.55 2.41 -0.76
C SER A 258 -3.43 2.15 0.76
N ARG A 259 -4.56 2.15 1.49
CA ARG A 259 -4.60 1.82 2.92
C ARG A 259 -4.11 0.40 3.18
N ARG A 260 -4.64 -0.57 2.45
CA ARG A 260 -4.25 -1.98 2.59
C ARG A 260 -2.80 -2.23 2.19
N ALA A 261 -2.28 -1.50 1.20
CA ALA A 261 -0.88 -1.56 0.81
C ALA A 261 0.06 -0.96 1.86
N GLY A 262 -0.46 -0.34 2.92
CA GLY A 262 0.32 0.19 4.05
C GLY A 262 1.05 1.49 3.72
N MET A 263 0.47 2.34 2.86
CA MET A 263 1.01 3.68 2.63
C MET A 263 1.01 4.49 3.94
N PRO A 264 2.09 5.23 4.28
CA PRO A 264 2.15 6.02 5.51
C PRO A 264 1.00 7.01 5.66
N PHE A 265 0.54 7.56 4.53
CA PHE A 265 -0.66 8.36 4.45
C PHE A 265 -1.50 7.92 3.26
N THR A 266 -2.80 7.77 3.50
CA THR A 266 -3.83 7.62 2.48
C THR A 266 -4.91 8.66 2.76
N PRO A 267 -5.35 9.45 1.77
CA PRO A 267 -6.36 10.48 1.98
C PRO A 267 -7.63 9.86 2.56
N TRP A 268 -8.17 10.48 3.61
CA TRP A 268 -9.48 10.13 4.12
C TRP A 268 -10.54 10.62 3.13
N CYS A 269 -11.55 9.80 2.86
CA CYS A 269 -12.64 10.18 1.96
C CYS A 269 -14.01 9.57 2.33
N ARG A 270 -15.09 10.24 1.94
CA ARG A 270 -16.48 9.77 1.98
C ARG A 270 -17.24 10.24 0.75
N CYS A 271 -18.13 9.39 0.21
CA CYS A 271 -19.13 9.85 -0.76
C CYS A 271 -20.17 10.70 -0.03
N VAL A 272 -20.58 11.81 -0.64
CA VAL A 272 -21.53 12.78 -0.08
C VAL A 272 -22.50 13.28 -1.13
N ASP A 273 -23.72 13.63 -0.71
CA ASP A 273 -24.69 14.36 -1.52
C ASP A 273 -24.39 15.86 -1.39
N VAL A 274 -24.20 16.57 -2.51
CA VAL A 274 -23.89 18.01 -2.48
C VAL A 274 -25.09 18.85 -2.91
N ILE A 275 -25.36 19.93 -2.18
CA ILE A 275 -26.33 20.98 -2.50
C ILE A 275 -25.56 22.30 -2.55
N LEU A 276 -25.81 23.11 -3.58
CA LEU A 276 -25.21 24.44 -3.73
C LEU A 276 -26.32 25.48 -3.95
N ASN A 277 -26.47 26.42 -3.03
CA ASN A 277 -27.52 27.44 -3.03
C ASN A 277 -28.93 26.85 -3.20
N GLY A 278 -29.20 25.71 -2.56
CA GLY A 278 -30.47 24.97 -2.66
C GLY A 278 -30.64 24.14 -3.94
N ASP A 279 -29.65 24.13 -4.86
CA ASP A 279 -29.66 23.27 -6.05
C ASP A 279 -28.90 21.97 -5.79
N TYR A 280 -29.55 20.81 -5.95
CA TYR A 280 -28.91 19.51 -5.79
C TYR A 280 -27.88 19.27 -6.90
N ARG A 281 -26.62 19.05 -6.51
CA ARG A 281 -25.48 18.91 -7.42
C ARG A 281 -25.04 17.47 -7.64
N GLY A 282 -25.62 16.48 -6.97
CA GLY A 282 -25.27 15.07 -7.16
C GLY A 282 -24.31 14.51 -6.13
N CYS A 283 -23.73 13.36 -6.47
CA CYS A 283 -22.78 12.62 -5.64
C CYS A 283 -21.36 13.15 -5.84
N TYR A 284 -20.66 13.41 -4.76
CA TYR A 284 -19.25 13.81 -4.75
C TYR A 284 -18.46 12.93 -3.80
N GLN A 285 -17.14 12.92 -3.97
CA GLN A 285 -16.23 12.47 -2.93
C GLN A 285 -15.72 13.68 -2.14
N LEU A 286 -16.08 13.71 -0.87
CA LEU A 286 -15.43 14.55 0.13
C LEU A 286 -14.13 13.89 0.58
N THR A 287 -13.01 14.59 0.48
CA THR A 287 -11.69 14.03 0.79
C THR A 287 -10.71 15.07 1.32
N ASP A 288 -9.62 14.60 1.91
CA ASP A 288 -8.50 15.47 2.28
C ASP A 288 -8.02 16.35 1.11
N TYR A 289 -7.57 17.55 1.45
CA TYR A 289 -6.64 18.29 0.61
C TYR A 289 -5.23 17.78 0.90
N ILE A 290 -4.46 17.41 -0.13
CA ILE A 290 -3.08 16.95 0.07
C ILE A 290 -2.25 18.13 0.56
N GLY A 291 -1.74 17.99 1.77
CA GLY A 291 -0.96 19.00 2.47
C GLY A 291 -0.37 18.43 3.75
N ILE A 292 0.44 19.25 4.42
CA ILE A 292 1.17 18.87 5.63
C ILE A 292 0.24 18.92 6.85
N ASP A 293 0.13 17.81 7.58
CA ASP A 293 -0.53 17.67 8.88
C ASP A 293 -0.12 16.34 9.52
N LYS A 294 -0.20 16.23 10.85
CA LYS A 294 0.13 14.99 11.57
C LYS A 294 -0.69 13.76 11.15
N ASN A 295 -1.92 13.98 10.65
CA ASN A 295 -2.82 12.95 10.14
C ASN A 295 -2.94 12.99 8.60
N ARG A 296 -2.07 13.74 7.92
CA ARG A 296 -1.89 13.77 6.46
C ARG A 296 -0.44 13.44 6.11
N VAL A 297 0.21 14.25 5.26
CA VAL A 297 1.66 14.15 5.05
C VAL A 297 2.35 14.67 6.32
N ASN A 298 2.76 13.74 7.18
CA ASN A 298 3.30 14.04 8.49
C ASN A 298 4.79 14.40 8.42
N ILE A 299 5.08 15.61 7.93
CA ILE A 299 6.40 16.21 7.96
C ILE A 299 6.39 17.52 8.73
N THR A 300 7.57 18.00 9.12
CA THR A 300 7.71 19.33 9.71
C THR A 300 7.61 20.38 8.63
N GLU A 301 6.57 21.21 8.67
CA GLU A 301 6.42 22.36 7.78
C GLU A 301 7.61 23.31 7.91
N MET A 302 7.96 23.97 6.80
CA MET A 302 9.07 24.90 6.74
C MET A 302 8.60 26.31 7.06
N ASP A 303 9.37 27.01 7.89
CA ASP A 303 9.22 28.45 8.06
C ASP A 303 9.63 29.14 6.75
N GLY A 304 8.73 29.90 6.13
CA GLY A 304 8.98 30.62 4.87
C GLY A 304 10.15 31.61 4.92
N THR A 305 10.62 32.00 6.11
CA THR A 305 11.80 32.87 6.28
C THR A 305 13.12 32.10 6.47
N CYS A 306 13.05 30.78 6.59
CA CYS A 306 14.20 29.93 6.88
C CYS A 306 15.19 29.88 5.71
N THR A 307 16.42 30.37 5.93
CA THR A 307 17.50 30.35 4.93
C THR A 307 18.76 29.63 5.42
N ASP A 308 18.76 29.10 6.66
CA ASP A 308 19.93 28.43 7.20
C ASP A 308 20.14 27.04 6.58
N PRO A 309 21.39 26.57 6.46
CA PRO A 309 21.70 25.33 5.73
C PRO A 309 21.08 24.05 6.29
N VAL A 310 20.68 24.02 7.57
CA VAL A 310 20.06 22.84 8.20
C VAL A 310 18.54 22.92 8.06
N GLY A 311 17.97 24.09 8.31
CA GLY A 311 16.53 24.33 8.24
C GLY A 311 15.95 24.07 6.85
N ILE A 312 16.67 24.45 5.78
CA ILE A 312 16.26 24.21 4.39
C ILE A 312 16.35 22.75 3.95
N THR A 313 16.81 21.82 4.80
CA THR A 313 16.97 20.42 4.36
C THR A 313 15.66 19.64 4.23
N GLY A 314 14.52 20.22 4.60
CA GLY A 314 13.23 19.55 4.47
C GLY A 314 12.04 20.42 4.86
N GLY A 315 10.87 19.80 4.92
CA GLY A 315 9.58 20.50 4.94
C GLY A 315 9.06 20.79 3.53
N TYR A 316 9.43 19.96 2.56
CA TYR A 316 8.94 20.07 1.19
C TYR A 316 7.88 19.01 0.91
N LEU A 317 6.74 19.46 0.39
CA LEU A 317 5.79 18.64 -0.36
C LEU A 317 5.95 19.00 -1.83
N ILE A 318 6.35 18.03 -2.65
CA ILE A 318 6.56 18.21 -4.09
C ILE A 318 5.67 17.24 -4.85
N GLU A 319 5.45 17.53 -6.12
CA GLU A 319 4.63 16.70 -7.00
C GLU A 319 5.36 16.55 -8.33
N MET A 320 5.66 15.32 -8.74
CA MET A 320 5.97 15.06 -10.14
C MET A 320 4.66 15.24 -10.91
N ASN A 321 4.56 16.35 -11.65
CA ASN A 321 3.30 16.84 -12.19
C ASN A 321 3.45 17.13 -13.68
N GLY A 322 2.66 16.45 -14.51
CA GLY A 322 2.58 16.73 -15.95
C GLY A 322 2.15 18.17 -16.29
N TYR A 323 1.58 18.90 -15.32
CA TYR A 323 1.20 20.31 -15.43
C TYR A 323 2.16 21.28 -14.72
N ALA A 324 3.34 20.84 -14.27
CA ALA A 324 4.21 21.68 -13.43
C ALA A 324 4.54 23.05 -14.04
N GLY A 325 4.65 23.15 -15.37
CA GLY A 325 4.88 24.42 -16.06
C GLY A 325 3.75 25.45 -15.94
N GLN A 326 2.58 25.07 -15.40
CA GLN A 326 1.45 25.97 -15.09
C GLN A 326 1.42 26.37 -13.61
N ASP A 327 2.19 25.71 -12.75
CA ASP A 327 2.24 25.98 -11.32
C ASP A 327 3.24 27.11 -11.01
N PRO A 328 2.97 27.96 -10.02
CA PRO A 328 3.78 29.15 -9.74
C PRO A 328 5.20 28.80 -9.30
N VAL A 329 5.39 27.65 -8.64
CA VAL A 329 6.68 27.18 -8.15
C VAL A 329 6.94 25.78 -8.71
N ASN A 330 7.89 25.69 -9.63
CA ASN A 330 8.24 24.43 -10.29
C ASN A 330 9.71 24.41 -10.75
N PHE A 331 10.19 23.22 -11.11
CA PHE A 331 11.43 23.02 -11.84
C PHE A 331 11.36 21.78 -12.74
N THR A 332 12.22 21.74 -13.76
CA THR A 332 12.49 20.51 -14.52
C THR A 332 13.82 19.93 -14.04
N SER A 333 13.83 18.66 -13.67
CA SER A 333 15.05 17.97 -13.24
C SER A 333 16.04 17.78 -14.40
N ARG A 334 17.30 17.47 -14.08
CA ARG A 334 18.35 17.18 -15.09
C ARG A 334 18.01 15.98 -15.95
N HIS A 335 17.21 15.05 -15.43
CA HIS A 335 16.72 13.87 -16.16
C HIS A 335 15.37 14.10 -16.83
N GLY A 336 14.87 15.35 -16.87
CA GLY A 336 13.72 15.75 -17.67
C GLY A 336 12.36 15.53 -16.99
N ASN A 337 12.32 15.38 -15.66
CA ASN A 337 11.08 15.22 -14.91
C ASN A 337 10.53 16.59 -14.46
N PRO A 338 9.26 16.91 -14.77
CA PRO A 338 8.61 18.13 -14.32
C PRO A 338 8.16 17.99 -12.86
N VAL A 339 8.57 18.91 -12.00
CA VAL A 339 8.30 18.87 -10.56
C VAL A 339 7.70 20.20 -10.10
N SER A 340 6.52 20.15 -9.49
CA SER A 340 5.91 21.25 -8.75
C SER A 340 6.35 21.22 -7.29
N VAL A 341 6.42 22.39 -6.66
CA VAL A 341 6.61 22.51 -5.21
C VAL A 341 5.31 23.03 -4.62
N ASN A 342 4.60 22.17 -3.89
CA ASN A 342 3.29 22.46 -3.32
C ASN A 342 3.42 23.16 -1.96
N ASP A 343 4.40 22.73 -1.15
CA ASP A 343 4.80 23.38 0.09
C ASP A 343 6.34 23.43 0.19
N PRO A 344 6.95 24.58 0.58
CA PRO A 344 6.30 25.88 0.78
C PRO A 344 5.67 26.43 -0.50
N ASP A 345 4.55 27.14 -0.36
CA ASP A 345 3.82 27.71 -1.50
C ASP A 345 4.52 28.95 -2.09
N GLU A 346 3.94 29.56 -3.12
CA GLU A 346 4.53 30.71 -3.83
C GLU A 346 4.72 31.97 -2.97
N LYS A 347 4.06 32.06 -1.82
CA LYS A 347 4.17 33.20 -0.90
C LYS A 347 5.30 33.01 0.11
N ASP A 348 5.58 31.75 0.45
CA ASP A 348 6.51 31.41 1.52
C ASP A 348 7.89 30.95 1.00
N ILE A 349 7.96 30.38 -0.21
CA ILE A 349 9.21 29.80 -0.70
C ILE A 349 10.31 30.86 -1.00
N GLN A 350 11.53 30.59 -0.55
CA GLN A 350 12.71 31.39 -0.85
C GLN A 350 13.56 30.80 -1.99
N PRO A 351 14.30 31.62 -2.76
CA PRO A 351 15.16 31.12 -3.85
C PRO A 351 16.17 30.05 -3.42
N VAL A 352 16.72 30.15 -2.21
CA VAL A 352 17.67 29.16 -1.65
C VAL A 352 17.00 27.81 -1.37
N GLN A 353 15.74 27.82 -0.95
CA GLN A 353 14.96 26.61 -0.69
C GLN A 353 14.60 25.90 -2.00
N LEU A 354 14.18 26.66 -3.01
CA LEU A 354 13.89 26.11 -4.34
C LEU A 354 15.16 25.52 -4.99
N ALA A 355 16.29 26.22 -4.87
CA ALA A 355 17.57 25.71 -5.33
C ALA A 355 17.97 24.41 -4.62
N TYR A 356 17.82 24.35 -3.29
CA TYR A 356 18.11 23.16 -2.51
C TYR A 356 17.30 21.95 -2.97
N ILE A 357 15.96 22.04 -3.01
CA ILE A 357 15.12 20.88 -3.33
C ILE A 357 15.34 20.40 -4.77
N ARG A 358 15.52 21.33 -5.73
CA ARG A 358 15.89 21.01 -7.10
C ARG A 358 17.20 20.24 -7.17
N ASP A 359 18.24 20.75 -6.52
CA ASP A 359 19.58 20.16 -6.58
C ASP A 359 19.63 18.81 -5.83
N TYR A 360 18.85 18.67 -4.75
CA TYR A 360 18.67 17.43 -4.01
C TYR A 360 17.97 16.35 -4.85
N PHE A 361 16.87 16.72 -5.52
CA PHE A 361 16.16 15.82 -6.43
C PHE A 361 17.05 15.37 -7.59
N ASN A 362 17.80 16.30 -8.19
CA ASN A 362 18.77 16.00 -9.24
C ASN A 362 19.84 15.01 -8.75
N ALA A 363 20.37 15.18 -7.54
CA ALA A 363 21.36 14.28 -6.96
C ALA A 363 20.79 12.86 -6.71
N MET A 364 19.53 12.76 -6.29
CA MET A 364 18.83 11.47 -6.18
C MET A 364 18.76 10.78 -7.54
N GLU A 365 18.30 11.48 -8.59
CA GLU A 365 18.23 10.90 -9.94
C GLU A 365 19.61 10.55 -10.50
N ASP A 366 20.62 11.41 -10.31
CA ASP A 366 22.00 11.15 -10.73
C ASP A 366 22.53 9.85 -10.11
N SER A 367 22.20 9.58 -8.84
CA SER A 367 22.56 8.33 -8.17
C SER A 367 21.82 7.09 -8.70
N LEU A 368 20.60 7.26 -9.19
CA LEU A 368 19.78 6.20 -9.81
C LEU A 368 20.29 5.83 -11.21
N TYR A 369 20.80 6.79 -11.96
CA TYR A 369 21.36 6.56 -13.29
C TYR A 369 22.86 6.23 -13.29
N ALA A 370 23.53 6.31 -12.14
CA ALA A 370 24.92 5.91 -12.00
C ALA A 370 25.15 4.39 -12.23
N PRO A 371 26.37 3.96 -12.60
CA PRO A 371 26.71 2.53 -12.70
C PRO A 371 26.51 1.77 -11.37
N SER A 372 26.72 2.44 -10.23
CA SER A 372 26.57 1.87 -8.88
C SER A 372 25.17 2.04 -8.28
N TYR A 373 24.13 2.30 -9.08
CA TYR A 373 22.78 2.61 -8.59
C TYR A 373 22.19 1.59 -7.61
N ALA A 374 22.50 0.30 -7.78
CA ALA A 374 22.02 -0.77 -6.92
C ALA A 374 22.85 -0.98 -5.64
N SER A 375 23.96 -0.26 -5.48
CA SER A 375 24.82 -0.37 -4.30
C SER A 375 24.09 0.14 -3.04
N PRO A 376 24.05 -0.63 -1.94
CA PRO A 376 23.47 -0.17 -0.68
C PRO A 376 24.15 1.11 -0.14
N GLY A 377 25.48 1.21 -0.31
CA GLY A 377 26.28 2.30 0.24
C GLY A 377 26.44 3.52 -0.68
N SER A 378 26.27 3.36 -2.00
CA SER A 378 26.51 4.44 -2.98
C SER A 378 25.36 4.71 -3.98
N GLY A 379 24.33 3.87 -4.04
CA GLY A 379 23.16 3.99 -4.92
C GLY A 379 22.02 4.91 -4.45
N TYR A 380 20.88 4.86 -5.16
CA TYR A 380 19.73 5.76 -4.96
C TYR A 380 18.96 5.55 -3.66
N ARG A 381 19.04 4.36 -3.06
CA ARG A 381 18.33 4.01 -1.81
C ARG A 381 18.74 4.84 -0.59
N ARG A 382 19.83 5.61 -0.65
CA ARG A 382 20.18 6.58 0.40
C ARG A 382 19.37 7.88 0.30
N MET A 383 18.71 8.10 -0.84
CA MET A 383 18.03 9.35 -1.16
C MET A 383 16.55 9.16 -1.51
N LEU A 384 16.12 7.95 -1.86
CA LEU A 384 14.74 7.58 -2.07
C LEU A 384 14.37 6.47 -1.10
N ASP A 385 13.31 6.69 -0.32
CA ASP A 385 12.72 5.64 0.52
C ASP A 385 12.06 4.59 -0.39
N LEU A 386 12.68 3.42 -0.45
CA LEU A 386 12.28 2.36 -1.36
C LEU A 386 10.90 1.79 -1.00
N ASP A 387 10.55 1.70 0.29
CA ASP A 387 9.31 1.08 0.72
C ASP A 387 8.09 1.93 0.36
N THR A 388 8.12 3.23 0.59
CA THR A 388 7.03 4.13 0.18
C THR A 388 6.89 4.17 -1.33
N PHE A 389 8.00 4.16 -2.08
CA PHE A 389 7.97 4.07 -3.55
C PHE A 389 7.32 2.77 -4.03
N LEU A 390 7.75 1.62 -3.49
CA LEU A 390 7.23 0.31 -3.91
C LEU A 390 5.77 0.08 -3.49
N ARG A 391 5.35 0.58 -2.32
CA ARG A 391 3.93 0.53 -1.90
C ARG A 391 3.04 1.41 -2.76
N TYR A 392 3.50 2.61 -3.12
CA TYR A 392 2.82 3.47 -4.10
C TYR A 392 2.70 2.77 -5.45
N PHE A 393 3.81 2.26 -5.97
CA PHE A 393 3.86 1.52 -7.23
C PHE A 393 2.88 0.34 -7.22
N LEU A 394 2.92 -0.48 -6.17
CA LEU A 394 2.03 -1.63 -6.01
C LEU A 394 0.56 -1.22 -5.98
N ALA A 395 0.20 -0.18 -5.21
CA ALA A 395 -1.18 0.30 -5.11
C ALA A 395 -1.69 0.81 -6.46
N CYS A 396 -0.89 1.62 -7.16
CA CYS A 396 -1.24 2.15 -8.48
C CYS A 396 -1.32 1.06 -9.56
N GLU A 397 -0.41 0.09 -9.54
CA GLU A 397 -0.45 -1.07 -10.44
C GLU A 397 -1.63 -1.97 -10.14
N PHE A 398 -1.96 -2.22 -8.87
CA PHE A 398 -3.19 -2.93 -8.52
C PHE A 398 -4.41 -2.17 -9.06
N ASN A 399 -4.48 -0.85 -8.89
CA ASN A 399 -5.59 -0.07 -9.44
C ASN A 399 -5.60 -0.04 -10.97
N GLY A 400 -4.47 -0.31 -11.63
CA GLY A 400 -4.32 -0.14 -13.08
C GLY A 400 -4.48 1.30 -13.53
N ASN A 401 -4.06 2.25 -12.68
CA ASN A 401 -4.22 3.68 -12.96
C ASN A 401 -3.24 4.13 -14.05
N THR A 402 -3.74 4.57 -15.20
CA THR A 402 -2.94 5.10 -16.30
C THR A 402 -2.23 6.42 -15.95
N ASP A 403 -2.75 7.16 -14.97
CA ASP A 403 -2.19 8.45 -14.54
C ASP A 403 -1.26 8.34 -13.34
N MET A 404 -0.90 7.11 -12.93
CA MET A 404 0.00 6.88 -11.80
C MET A 404 1.38 7.52 -11.94
N LEU A 405 1.79 7.87 -13.17
CA LEU A 405 3.03 8.57 -13.49
C LEU A 405 2.78 9.94 -14.12
N TRP A 406 1.61 10.53 -13.88
CA TRP A 406 1.28 11.88 -14.33
C TRP A 406 1.23 12.88 -13.16
N GLN A 407 0.77 12.43 -11.99
CA GLN A 407 0.71 13.20 -10.75
C GLN A 407 1.15 12.34 -9.58
N VAL A 408 2.39 12.54 -9.11
CA VAL A 408 2.99 11.75 -8.02
C VAL A 408 3.46 12.69 -6.92
N PHE A 409 2.73 12.72 -5.83
CA PHE A 409 3.18 13.43 -4.63
C PHE A 409 4.40 12.72 -4.03
N MET A 410 5.34 13.54 -3.55
CA MET A 410 6.52 13.11 -2.83
C MET A 410 6.83 14.14 -1.74
N TYR A 411 7.57 13.74 -0.71
CA TYR A 411 7.92 14.65 0.37
C TYR A 411 9.32 14.43 0.91
N LYS A 412 9.90 15.50 1.47
CA LYS A 412 11.25 15.51 2.03
C LYS A 412 11.25 16.07 3.45
N GLN A 413 11.55 15.21 4.42
CA GLN A 413 11.66 15.57 5.84
C GLN A 413 13.00 16.25 6.16
N ARG A 414 12.98 17.19 7.11
CA ARG A 414 14.17 17.92 7.57
C ARG A 414 15.16 16.97 8.24
N ALA A 415 16.44 17.16 7.95
CA ALA A 415 17.56 16.34 8.48
C ALA A 415 17.46 14.83 8.18
N ASP A 416 16.58 14.42 7.27
CA ASP A 416 16.52 13.08 6.69
C ASP A 416 17.26 13.08 5.35
N SER A 417 17.83 11.96 4.92
CA SER A 417 18.36 11.85 3.55
C SER A 417 17.31 11.36 2.55
N LEU A 418 16.18 10.83 3.00
CA LEU A 418 15.21 10.19 2.11
C LEU A 418 14.14 11.16 1.56
N ILE A 419 13.79 10.98 0.29
CA ILE A 419 12.55 11.43 -0.32
C ILE A 419 11.56 10.26 -0.24
N TYR A 420 10.34 10.54 0.19
CA TYR A 420 9.27 9.55 0.31
C TYR A 420 8.24 9.76 -0.78
N THR A 421 7.59 8.68 -1.24
CA THR A 421 6.59 8.73 -2.31
C THR A 421 5.18 8.57 -1.75
N GLY A 422 4.22 9.29 -2.33
CA GLY A 422 2.80 9.26 -1.97
C GLY A 422 2.31 10.58 -1.36
N PRO A 423 1.00 10.68 -1.09
CA PRO A 423 0.01 9.60 -1.15
C PRO A 423 -0.46 9.24 -2.57
N VAL A 424 -1.21 8.14 -2.70
CA VAL A 424 -2.00 7.84 -3.91
C VAL A 424 -3.07 8.91 -4.11
N TRP A 425 -3.20 9.43 -5.33
CA TRP A 425 -4.14 10.49 -5.70
C TRP A 425 -4.66 10.28 -7.13
N ASP A 426 -5.84 10.82 -7.45
CA ASP A 426 -6.48 10.86 -8.78
C ASP A 426 -6.53 9.50 -9.54
N ASN A 427 -7.49 8.65 -9.18
CA ASN A 427 -7.67 7.30 -9.74
C ASN A 427 -9.05 7.12 -10.41
N ASP A 428 -9.64 8.19 -10.97
CA ASP A 428 -10.90 8.11 -11.71
C ASP A 428 -10.75 7.31 -13.02
N LEU A 429 -9.55 7.32 -13.63
CA LEU A 429 -9.20 6.51 -14.81
C LEU A 429 -8.85 5.04 -14.51
N ALA A 430 -8.71 4.68 -13.23
CA ALA A 430 -8.30 3.36 -12.81
C ALA A 430 -9.44 2.32 -12.93
N LEU A 431 -9.15 1.06 -12.58
CA LEU A 431 -10.14 -0.01 -12.42
C LEU A 431 -10.97 -0.21 -13.71
N ASP A 432 -10.24 -0.41 -14.81
CA ASP A 432 -10.77 -0.60 -16.17
C ASP A 432 -11.62 0.56 -16.71
N ASN A 433 -11.24 1.81 -16.40
CA ASN A 433 -11.91 3.03 -16.90
C ASN A 433 -11.14 3.81 -17.97
N ASP A 434 -10.09 3.23 -18.55
CA ASP A 434 -9.29 3.84 -19.62
C ASP A 434 -9.08 2.86 -20.79
N TYR A 435 -9.44 3.29 -22.01
CA TYR A 435 -9.27 2.52 -23.25
C TYR A 435 -7.81 2.12 -23.56
N ASN A 436 -6.81 2.82 -23.00
CA ASN A 436 -5.39 2.51 -23.21
C ASN A 436 -4.92 1.27 -22.44
N VAL A 437 -5.60 0.92 -21.34
CA VAL A 437 -5.26 -0.24 -20.49
C VAL A 437 -6.31 -1.34 -20.53
N TYR A 438 -7.55 -1.03 -20.90
CA TYR A 438 -8.62 -2.01 -20.96
C TYR A 438 -8.36 -3.12 -22.01
N PRO A 439 -8.64 -4.39 -21.71
CA PRO A 439 -8.97 -4.95 -20.39
C PRO A 439 -7.70 -5.16 -19.53
N GLY A 440 -7.63 -4.50 -18.37
CA GLY A 440 -6.41 -4.39 -17.57
C GLY A 440 -5.93 -5.72 -17.00
N ASN A 441 -6.85 -6.61 -16.65
CA ASN A 441 -6.52 -7.95 -16.11
C ASN A 441 -5.96 -8.94 -17.13
N GLN A 442 -6.01 -8.61 -18.42
CA GLN A 442 -5.47 -9.45 -19.50
C GLN A 442 -4.10 -8.97 -19.99
N ARG A 443 -3.61 -7.84 -19.48
CA ARG A 443 -2.35 -7.25 -19.94
C ARG A 443 -1.16 -8.12 -19.60
N GLN A 444 -0.21 -8.22 -20.53
CA GLN A 444 1.08 -8.86 -20.26
C GLN A 444 2.11 -7.90 -19.67
N GLU A 445 1.94 -6.58 -19.79
CA GLU A 445 2.87 -5.56 -19.30
C GLU A 445 2.30 -4.79 -18.11
N TRP A 446 3.19 -4.18 -17.32
CA TRP A 446 2.82 -3.26 -16.24
C TRP A 446 2.11 -2.01 -16.78
N THR A 447 1.22 -1.43 -15.98
CA THR A 447 0.40 -0.28 -16.38
C THR A 447 1.22 1.01 -16.46
N TYR A 448 2.25 1.18 -15.62
CA TYR A 448 3.13 2.36 -15.61
C TYR A 448 3.81 2.64 -16.96
N LYS A 449 3.92 1.63 -17.82
CA LYS A 449 4.52 1.75 -19.17
C LYS A 449 3.61 2.45 -20.19
N VAL A 450 2.36 2.72 -19.85
CA VAL A 450 1.36 3.24 -20.82
C VAL A 450 1.42 4.75 -20.95
N ARG A 451 1.47 5.47 -19.84
CA ARG A 451 1.46 6.94 -19.82
C ARG A 451 2.36 7.44 -18.69
N THR A 452 3.13 8.49 -18.99
CA THR A 452 4.06 9.13 -18.05
C THR A 452 4.20 10.61 -18.39
N ALA A 453 4.36 11.44 -17.37
CA ALA A 453 4.90 12.79 -17.52
C ALA A 453 6.43 12.73 -17.51
N GLY A 454 7.07 13.60 -18.31
CA GLY A 454 8.53 13.64 -18.45
C GLY A 454 9.13 12.26 -18.74
N ASN A 455 10.20 11.94 -18.02
CA ASN A 455 10.91 10.66 -18.09
C ASN A 455 10.65 9.79 -16.84
N TRP A 456 9.51 9.97 -16.17
CA TRP A 456 9.24 9.27 -14.91
C TRP A 456 9.14 7.75 -15.10
N GLY A 457 8.58 7.30 -16.23
CA GLY A 457 8.59 5.90 -16.63
C GLY A 457 10.00 5.29 -16.74
N SER A 458 11.00 6.08 -17.14
CA SER A 458 12.41 5.66 -17.16
C SER A 458 12.99 5.52 -15.76
N LEU A 459 12.63 6.44 -14.84
CA LEU A 459 13.00 6.35 -13.43
C LEU A 459 12.42 5.09 -12.78
N VAL A 460 11.12 4.83 -12.97
CA VAL A 460 10.46 3.62 -12.46
C VAL A 460 11.09 2.38 -13.06
N SER A 461 11.34 2.35 -14.37
CA SER A 461 12.02 1.23 -15.04
C SER A 461 13.40 0.97 -14.45
N ARG A 462 14.13 2.03 -14.08
CA ARG A 462 15.47 1.93 -13.49
C ARG A 462 15.44 1.39 -12.06
N VAL A 463 14.48 1.82 -11.23
CA VAL A 463 14.25 1.23 -9.89
C VAL A 463 13.87 -0.24 -10.02
N MET A 464 12.95 -0.59 -10.93
CA MET A 464 12.50 -1.96 -11.13
C MET A 464 13.54 -2.89 -11.78
N ALA A 465 14.58 -2.34 -12.40
CA ALA A 465 15.73 -3.09 -12.88
C ALA A 465 16.70 -3.51 -11.75
N ASP A 466 16.54 -2.94 -10.56
CA ASP A 466 17.33 -3.30 -9.39
C ASP A 466 16.78 -4.60 -8.76
N PRO A 467 17.56 -5.70 -8.73
CA PRO A 467 17.08 -6.99 -8.21
C PRO A 467 16.59 -6.92 -6.76
N ALA A 468 17.23 -6.08 -5.91
CA ALA A 468 16.81 -5.94 -4.52
C ALA A 468 15.51 -5.12 -4.38
N ALA A 469 15.21 -4.21 -5.31
CA ALA A 469 13.92 -3.52 -5.33
C ALA A 469 12.79 -4.46 -5.78
N LEU A 470 13.04 -5.27 -6.81
CA LEU A 470 12.10 -6.29 -7.24
C LEU A 470 11.82 -7.32 -6.14
N ALA A 471 12.86 -7.83 -5.48
CA ALA A 471 12.72 -8.73 -4.35
C ALA A 471 11.90 -8.09 -3.21
N ARG A 472 12.18 -6.81 -2.89
CA ARG A 472 11.40 -6.10 -1.86
C ARG A 472 9.93 -5.94 -2.25
N LEU A 473 9.62 -5.62 -3.52
CA LEU A 473 8.25 -5.53 -4.01
C LEU A 473 7.50 -6.87 -3.90
N GLN A 474 8.17 -7.97 -4.24
CA GLN A 474 7.64 -9.32 -4.08
C GLN A 474 7.37 -9.65 -2.60
N GLY A 475 8.29 -9.26 -1.71
CA GLY A 475 8.13 -9.41 -0.26
C GLY A 475 6.92 -8.65 0.28
N ILE A 476 6.74 -7.38 -0.13
CA ILE A 476 5.57 -6.56 0.23
C ILE A 476 4.28 -7.26 -0.23
N TRP A 477 4.20 -7.67 -1.50
CA TRP A 477 3.01 -8.35 -2.00
C TRP A 477 2.72 -9.68 -1.28
N ALA A 478 3.75 -10.48 -1.02
CA ALA A 478 3.62 -11.75 -0.31
C ALA A 478 3.09 -11.55 1.12
N GLN A 479 3.54 -10.52 1.82
CA GLN A 479 3.01 -10.15 3.14
C GLN A 479 1.53 -9.76 3.04
N LEU A 480 1.16 -8.88 2.11
CA LEU A 480 -0.22 -8.44 1.89
C LEU A 480 -1.18 -9.60 1.57
N ARG A 481 -0.70 -10.60 0.82
CA ARG A 481 -1.48 -11.80 0.48
C ARG A 481 -1.65 -12.73 1.67
N ARG A 482 -0.61 -12.93 2.48
CA ARG A 482 -0.67 -13.72 3.72
C ARG A 482 -1.61 -13.13 4.75
N ASP A 483 -1.52 -11.83 4.98
CA ASP A 483 -2.32 -11.12 5.97
C ASP A 483 -3.80 -11.01 5.52
N SER A 484 -4.16 -11.64 4.39
CA SER A 484 -5.48 -11.66 3.79
C SER A 484 -6.03 -10.28 3.45
N LEU A 485 -5.15 -9.28 3.32
CA LEU A 485 -5.51 -7.90 2.99
C LEU A 485 -5.99 -7.80 1.53
N PHE A 486 -5.36 -8.56 0.63
CA PHE A 486 -5.69 -8.58 -0.80
C PHE A 486 -6.18 -9.96 -1.24
N THR A 487 -7.41 -10.34 -0.91
CA THR A 487 -8.08 -11.51 -1.50
C THR A 487 -9.14 -11.08 -2.51
N ALA A 488 -9.43 -11.90 -3.52
CA ALA A 488 -10.52 -11.60 -4.46
C ALA A 488 -11.85 -11.39 -3.73
N GLN A 489 -12.13 -12.21 -2.71
CA GLN A 489 -13.32 -12.05 -1.87
C GLN A 489 -13.33 -10.70 -1.14
N ALA A 490 -12.29 -10.38 -0.36
CA ALA A 490 -12.26 -9.16 0.46
C ALA A 490 -12.26 -7.87 -0.36
N MET A 491 -11.71 -7.90 -1.59
CA MET A 491 -11.78 -6.76 -2.50
C MET A 491 -13.18 -6.61 -3.12
N GLY A 492 -13.80 -7.72 -3.51
CA GLY A 492 -15.18 -7.72 -4.01
C GLY A 492 -16.19 -7.24 -2.96
N GLU A 493 -16.06 -7.72 -1.72
CA GLU A 493 -16.91 -7.32 -0.59
C GLU A 493 -16.83 -5.80 -0.31
N TYR A 494 -15.66 -5.18 -0.46
CA TYR A 494 -15.54 -3.74 -0.30
C TYR A 494 -16.29 -2.98 -1.40
N VAL A 495 -16.19 -3.41 -2.67
CA VAL A 495 -16.95 -2.82 -3.78
C VAL A 495 -18.46 -3.00 -3.54
N ASP A 496 -18.90 -4.18 -3.11
CA ASP A 496 -20.30 -4.46 -2.78
C ASP A 496 -20.81 -3.58 -1.62
N SER A 497 -19.96 -3.26 -0.65
CA SER A 497 -20.30 -2.32 0.44
C SER A 497 -20.51 -0.89 -0.07
N LEU A 498 -19.69 -0.42 -1.02
CA LEU A 498 -19.84 0.89 -1.65
C LEU A 498 -21.05 0.92 -2.58
N ARG A 499 -21.33 -0.17 -3.29
CA ARG A 499 -22.56 -0.34 -4.08
C ARG A 499 -23.80 -0.12 -3.22
N ALA A 500 -23.88 -0.79 -2.06
CA ALA A 500 -25.00 -0.59 -1.14
C ALA A 500 -25.11 0.87 -0.67
N LEU A 501 -23.98 1.46 -0.26
CA LEU A 501 -23.92 2.81 0.29
C LEU A 501 -24.30 3.91 -0.71
N VAL A 502 -23.87 3.80 -1.97
CA VAL A 502 -24.02 4.84 -3.01
C VAL A 502 -25.31 4.68 -3.83
N SER A 503 -26.02 3.54 -3.71
CA SER A 503 -27.21 3.18 -4.50
C SER A 503 -28.30 4.25 -4.62
N GLY A 504 -28.60 4.96 -3.54
CA GLY A 504 -29.57 6.06 -3.54
C GLY A 504 -29.04 7.31 -4.26
N SER A 505 -27.80 7.69 -3.95
CA SER A 505 -27.17 8.91 -4.46
C SER A 505 -26.85 8.81 -5.95
N GLN A 506 -26.39 7.65 -6.45
CA GLN A 506 -26.13 7.47 -7.88
C GLN A 506 -27.40 7.69 -8.72
N ARG A 507 -28.57 7.25 -8.24
CA ARG A 507 -29.84 7.44 -8.96
C ARG A 507 -30.12 8.92 -9.13
N LEU A 508 -30.03 9.69 -8.04
CA LEU A 508 -30.23 11.13 -8.07
C LEU A 508 -29.16 11.84 -8.89
N ASN A 509 -27.91 11.38 -8.82
CA ASN A 509 -26.79 11.92 -9.61
C ASN A 509 -27.05 11.79 -11.10
N PHE A 510 -27.47 10.62 -11.59
CA PHE A 510 -27.72 10.42 -13.02
C PHE A 510 -29.08 10.94 -13.50
N LEU A 511 -30.02 11.21 -12.59
CA LEU A 511 -31.18 12.05 -12.89
C LEU A 511 -30.76 13.51 -13.10
N ARG A 512 -29.85 14.02 -12.26
CA ARG A 512 -29.34 15.38 -12.38
C ARG A 512 -28.43 15.55 -13.59
N TRP A 513 -27.56 14.57 -13.83
CA TRP A 513 -26.54 14.58 -14.86
C TRP A 513 -26.70 13.34 -15.75
N PRO A 514 -27.49 13.41 -16.83
CA PRO A 514 -27.89 12.24 -17.62
C PRO A 514 -26.81 11.76 -18.60
N TYR A 515 -25.59 11.52 -18.10
CA TYR A 515 -24.44 11.07 -18.89
C TYR A 515 -24.08 9.59 -18.72
N LEU A 516 -24.82 8.82 -17.91
CA LEU A 516 -24.53 7.40 -17.65
C LEU A 516 -24.41 6.55 -18.92
N THR A 517 -25.23 6.86 -19.94
CA THR A 517 -25.26 6.15 -21.23
C THR A 517 -24.38 6.80 -22.30
N GLN A 518 -23.57 7.79 -21.95
CA GLN A 518 -22.70 8.52 -22.86
C GLN A 518 -21.24 8.11 -22.66
N GLN A 519 -20.44 8.09 -23.72
CA GLN A 519 -18.99 7.93 -23.58
C GLN A 519 -18.38 9.27 -23.15
N LEU A 520 -17.66 9.27 -22.03
CA LEU A 520 -16.98 10.46 -21.50
C LEU A 520 -15.49 10.16 -21.29
N HIS A 521 -14.67 11.22 -21.30
CA HIS A 521 -13.24 11.15 -20.96
C HIS A 521 -12.53 9.96 -21.66
N CYS A 522 -11.91 9.05 -20.90
CA CYS A 522 -11.24 7.86 -21.44
C CYS A 522 -12.03 6.55 -21.31
N ASN A 523 -13.34 6.58 -21.01
CA ASN A 523 -14.10 5.35 -20.78
C ASN A 523 -13.95 4.37 -21.97
N PRO A 524 -13.57 3.10 -21.73
CA PRO A 524 -13.37 2.12 -22.81
C PRO A 524 -14.68 1.67 -23.45
N ARG A 525 -15.76 1.67 -22.66
CA ARG A 525 -17.09 1.22 -23.06
C ARG A 525 -18.15 1.92 -22.21
N VAL A 526 -19.38 1.97 -22.71
CA VAL A 526 -20.58 2.30 -21.95
C VAL A 526 -21.32 1.00 -21.64
N TRP A 527 -21.54 0.72 -20.35
CA TRP A 527 -22.16 -0.54 -19.90
C TRP A 527 -23.69 -0.42 -19.72
N GLY A 528 -24.22 0.80 -19.80
CA GLY A 528 -25.65 1.09 -19.94
C GLY A 528 -26.40 1.30 -18.63
N THR A 529 -26.04 0.57 -17.57
CA THR A 529 -26.58 0.76 -16.22
C THR A 529 -25.47 0.98 -15.20
N TRP A 530 -25.78 1.65 -14.10
CA TRP A 530 -24.81 1.87 -13.03
C TRP A 530 -24.35 0.54 -12.41
N ASP A 531 -25.26 -0.42 -12.21
CA ASP A 531 -24.89 -1.74 -11.67
C ASP A 531 -23.87 -2.45 -12.58
N ALA A 532 -24.04 -2.39 -13.90
CA ALA A 532 -23.11 -2.99 -14.85
C ALA A 532 -21.74 -2.28 -14.83
N GLU A 533 -21.70 -0.96 -14.65
CA GLU A 533 -20.45 -0.21 -14.44
C GLU A 533 -19.74 -0.66 -13.16
N VAL A 534 -20.49 -0.93 -12.08
CA VAL A 534 -19.93 -1.41 -10.80
C VAL A 534 -19.46 -2.85 -10.89
N ASP A 535 -20.16 -3.71 -11.65
CA ASP A 535 -19.73 -5.10 -11.89
C ASP A 535 -18.35 -5.14 -12.56
N VAL A 536 -18.05 -4.19 -13.46
CA VAL A 536 -16.71 -4.08 -14.07
C VAL A 536 -15.64 -3.81 -13.02
N VAL A 537 -15.87 -2.89 -12.08
CA VAL A 537 -14.91 -2.61 -11.00
C VAL A 537 -14.76 -3.81 -10.08
N ARG A 538 -15.86 -4.51 -9.77
CA ARG A 538 -15.87 -5.71 -8.93
C ARG A 538 -15.07 -6.84 -9.59
N ASP A 539 -15.37 -7.17 -10.84
CA ASP A 539 -14.66 -8.20 -11.61
C ASP A 539 -13.18 -7.84 -11.80
N TYR A 540 -12.90 -6.54 -11.99
CA TYR A 540 -11.55 -6.04 -12.08
C TYR A 540 -10.75 -6.35 -10.80
N VAL A 541 -11.20 -5.88 -9.64
CA VAL A 541 -10.43 -6.06 -8.40
C VAL A 541 -10.27 -7.54 -8.02
N GLN A 542 -11.26 -8.37 -8.34
CA GLN A 542 -11.19 -9.82 -8.14
C GLN A 542 -10.15 -10.47 -9.04
N GLY A 543 -10.19 -10.18 -10.35
CA GLY A 543 -9.24 -10.71 -11.32
C GLY A 543 -7.82 -10.15 -11.14
N ARG A 544 -7.68 -8.93 -10.63
CA ARG A 544 -6.39 -8.25 -10.48
C ARG A 544 -5.48 -8.92 -9.46
N VAL A 545 -6.04 -9.51 -8.40
CA VAL A 545 -5.26 -10.30 -7.44
C VAL A 545 -4.50 -11.42 -8.14
N ALA A 546 -5.16 -12.19 -9.00
CA ALA A 546 -4.51 -13.26 -9.76
C ALA A 546 -3.50 -12.72 -10.79
N TRP A 547 -3.75 -11.54 -11.35
CA TRP A 547 -2.80 -10.87 -12.23
C TRP A 547 -1.52 -10.46 -11.50
N MET A 548 -1.66 -9.85 -10.31
CA MET A 548 -0.54 -9.45 -9.45
C MET A 548 0.23 -10.67 -8.95
N ASP A 549 -0.46 -11.75 -8.56
CA ASP A 549 0.16 -13.01 -8.16
C ASP A 549 1.09 -13.55 -9.26
N ARG A 550 0.62 -13.58 -10.52
CA ARG A 550 1.47 -13.96 -11.66
C ARG A 550 2.63 -12.99 -11.91
N LYS A 551 2.38 -11.69 -11.81
CA LYS A 551 3.38 -10.65 -12.07
C LYS A 551 4.52 -10.61 -11.06
N LEU A 552 4.21 -10.94 -9.82
CA LEU A 552 5.16 -10.92 -8.71
C LEU A 552 5.63 -12.32 -8.31
N ASN A 553 5.31 -13.35 -9.11
CA ASN A 553 5.69 -14.74 -8.88
C ASN A 553 5.23 -15.27 -7.50
N TYR A 554 4.05 -14.83 -7.04
CA TYR A 554 3.48 -15.30 -5.78
C TYR A 554 2.70 -16.60 -5.99
N GLY A 555 3.05 -17.63 -5.23
CA GLY A 555 2.42 -18.96 -5.30
C GLY A 555 2.79 -19.79 -6.53
N SER A 556 3.69 -19.30 -7.40
CA SER A 556 4.16 -20.01 -8.59
C SER A 556 5.58 -20.54 -8.40
N LEU A 557 5.70 -21.72 -7.80
CA LEU A 557 6.98 -22.42 -7.74
C LEU A 557 7.20 -23.22 -9.04
N GLN A 558 8.14 -22.77 -9.86
CA GLN A 558 8.47 -23.44 -11.12
C GLN A 558 9.06 -24.83 -10.86
N GLN A 559 8.75 -25.79 -11.74
CA GLN A 559 9.35 -27.13 -11.69
C GLN A 559 10.00 -27.47 -13.04
N ARG A 560 11.15 -28.14 -12.98
CA ARG A 560 11.80 -28.75 -14.14
C ARG A 560 12.03 -30.22 -13.81
N ASP A 561 11.48 -31.10 -14.63
CA ASP A 561 11.60 -32.57 -14.46
C ASP A 561 11.21 -33.06 -13.05
N GLY A 562 10.18 -32.43 -12.44
CA GLY A 562 9.71 -32.75 -11.08
C GLY A 562 10.52 -32.14 -9.94
N VAL A 563 11.50 -31.28 -10.25
CA VAL A 563 12.33 -30.56 -9.27
C VAL A 563 11.93 -29.10 -9.21
N CYS A 564 11.54 -28.63 -8.03
CA CYS A 564 11.23 -27.24 -7.76
C CYS A 564 12.46 -26.35 -7.95
N GLN A 565 12.32 -25.28 -8.71
CA GLN A 565 13.39 -24.35 -9.07
C GLN A 565 13.31 -23.13 -8.14
N ILE A 566 14.23 -23.02 -7.19
CA ILE A 566 14.25 -21.93 -6.21
C ILE A 566 15.20 -20.84 -6.71
N ALA A 567 14.65 -19.78 -7.29
CA ALA A 567 15.39 -18.67 -7.87
C ALA A 567 15.29 -17.37 -7.05
N SER A 568 14.51 -17.38 -5.97
CA SER A 568 14.25 -16.21 -5.13
C SER A 568 13.94 -16.60 -3.68
N PRO A 569 14.05 -15.66 -2.73
CA PRO A 569 13.61 -15.85 -1.35
C PRO A 569 12.14 -16.30 -1.21
N LEU A 570 11.26 -15.79 -2.09
CA LEU A 570 9.84 -16.14 -2.08
C LEU A 570 9.60 -17.58 -2.57
N ASP A 571 10.38 -18.07 -3.54
CA ASP A 571 10.32 -19.47 -3.98
C ASP A 571 10.66 -20.42 -2.82
N LEU A 572 11.66 -20.08 -2.00
CA LEU A 572 12.02 -20.88 -0.83
C LEU A 572 10.90 -20.89 0.23
N CYS A 573 10.27 -19.74 0.48
CA CYS A 573 9.11 -19.67 1.37
C CYS A 573 7.92 -20.47 0.82
N THR A 574 7.69 -20.43 -0.49
CA THR A 574 6.63 -21.18 -1.15
C THR A 574 6.89 -22.69 -1.07
N PHE A 575 8.14 -23.11 -1.30
CA PHE A 575 8.55 -24.50 -1.14
C PHE A 575 8.31 -25.02 0.28
N SER A 576 8.67 -24.24 1.30
CA SER A 576 8.49 -24.68 2.68
C SER A 576 7.02 -24.80 3.09
N GLN A 577 6.17 -23.90 2.61
CA GLN A 577 4.72 -23.99 2.78
C GLN A 577 4.13 -25.21 2.06
N MET A 578 4.57 -25.50 0.83
CA MET A 578 4.14 -26.67 0.06
C MET A 578 4.47 -27.98 0.80
N VAL A 579 5.67 -28.09 1.36
CA VAL A 579 6.08 -29.22 2.21
C VAL A 579 5.17 -29.33 3.45
N ALA A 580 4.91 -28.22 4.13
CA ALA A 580 4.03 -28.20 5.30
C ALA A 580 2.58 -28.62 5.00
N GLN A 581 2.13 -28.43 3.75
CA GLN A 581 0.80 -28.84 3.25
C GLN A 581 0.74 -30.32 2.81
N GLY A 582 1.82 -31.08 2.97
CA GLY A 582 1.83 -32.54 2.77
C GLY A 582 2.65 -33.02 1.57
N HIS A 583 3.26 -32.12 0.78
CA HIS A 583 4.19 -32.49 -0.30
C HIS A 583 5.60 -32.79 0.24
N ALA A 584 5.68 -33.68 1.23
CA ALA A 584 6.88 -33.95 2.01
C ALA A 584 8.04 -34.54 1.21
N ASP A 585 7.77 -35.21 0.09
CA ASP A 585 8.73 -35.87 -0.79
C ASP A 585 9.24 -34.98 -1.95
N ALA A 586 8.78 -33.72 -2.01
CA ALA A 586 9.11 -32.80 -3.09
C ALA A 586 10.62 -32.57 -3.22
N SER A 587 11.13 -32.56 -4.45
CA SER A 587 12.52 -32.23 -4.73
C SER A 587 12.68 -30.75 -5.08
N ALA A 588 13.81 -30.14 -4.68
CA ALA A 588 14.12 -28.74 -4.98
C ALA A 588 15.61 -28.51 -5.26
N GLU A 589 15.90 -27.46 -6.04
CA GLU A 589 17.24 -26.98 -6.34
C GLU A 589 17.30 -25.45 -6.23
N LEU A 590 18.33 -24.92 -5.55
CA LEU A 590 18.66 -23.50 -5.59
C LEU A 590 19.35 -23.15 -6.91
N LEU A 591 18.93 -22.04 -7.53
CA LEU A 591 19.52 -21.54 -8.78
C LEU A 591 20.46 -20.34 -8.58
N CYS A 592 20.46 -19.76 -7.38
CA CYS A 592 21.27 -18.62 -7.00
C CYS A 592 21.43 -18.53 -5.48
N ASP A 593 22.34 -17.67 -5.02
CA ASP A 593 22.43 -17.30 -3.61
C ASP A 593 21.18 -16.50 -3.20
N LEU A 594 20.68 -16.76 -1.99
CA LEU A 594 19.48 -16.14 -1.46
C LEU A 594 19.80 -15.21 -0.29
N ASP A 595 19.27 -13.99 -0.35
CA ASP A 595 19.21 -13.08 0.80
C ASP A 595 17.79 -13.11 1.41
N MET A 596 17.67 -13.69 2.59
CA MET A 596 16.42 -13.90 3.31
C MET A 596 16.14 -12.83 4.36
N THR A 597 16.92 -11.74 4.41
CA THR A 597 16.82 -10.70 5.46
C THR A 597 15.38 -10.22 5.65
N ASP A 598 14.69 -9.88 4.55
CA ASP A 598 13.31 -9.37 4.58
C ASP A 598 12.23 -10.47 4.50
N PHE A 599 12.63 -11.74 4.49
CA PHE A 599 11.75 -12.88 4.28
C PHE A 599 11.71 -13.83 5.49
N SER A 600 12.42 -13.51 6.58
CA SER A 600 12.49 -14.38 7.76
C SER A 600 11.12 -14.60 8.41
N GLU A 601 10.30 -13.54 8.51
CA GLU A 601 8.90 -13.68 8.96
C GLU A 601 8.05 -14.46 7.96
N LEU A 602 8.46 -14.45 6.68
CA LEU A 602 7.75 -15.16 5.63
C LEU A 602 8.04 -16.67 5.62
N PHE A 603 9.23 -17.06 6.05
CA PHE A 603 9.75 -18.40 5.97
C PHE A 603 9.29 -19.28 7.14
N ALA A 604 8.61 -20.38 6.84
CA ALA A 604 8.43 -21.49 7.77
C ALA A 604 9.57 -22.51 7.60
N PRO A 605 10.19 -23.02 8.69
CA PRO A 605 11.13 -24.14 8.61
C PRO A 605 10.56 -25.33 7.82
N ILE A 606 11.41 -25.97 7.01
CA ILE A 606 10.98 -27.03 6.10
C ILE A 606 10.68 -28.30 6.90
N GLY A 607 9.49 -28.85 6.68
CA GLY A 607 8.99 -30.06 7.35
C GLY A 607 8.37 -29.76 8.72
N THR A 608 7.28 -30.46 9.03
CA THR A 608 6.59 -30.38 10.32
C THR A 608 6.62 -31.74 11.03
N GLY A 609 6.23 -31.78 12.31
CA GLY A 609 6.07 -33.07 13.00
C GLY A 609 5.04 -34.00 12.34
N GLN A 610 4.05 -33.45 11.63
CA GLN A 610 3.02 -34.22 10.92
C GLN A 610 3.40 -34.54 9.46
N ALA A 611 4.23 -33.70 8.85
CA ALA A 611 4.76 -33.89 7.51
C ALA A 611 6.30 -33.67 7.52
N PRO A 612 7.08 -34.63 8.06
CA PRO A 612 8.53 -34.55 8.03
C PRO A 612 9.03 -34.58 6.59
N TYR A 613 10.01 -33.76 6.23
CA TYR A 613 10.53 -33.72 4.87
C TYR A 613 11.29 -35.00 4.51
N THR A 614 10.92 -35.62 3.39
CA THR A 614 11.46 -36.87 2.83
C THR A 614 11.93 -36.69 1.38
N GLY A 615 12.08 -35.45 0.93
CA GLY A 615 12.47 -35.14 -0.45
C GLY A 615 13.99 -35.04 -0.64
N SER A 616 14.37 -34.54 -1.81
CA SER A 616 15.75 -34.17 -2.14
C SER A 616 15.91 -32.66 -2.34
N PHE A 617 16.78 -32.03 -1.58
CA PHE A 617 17.09 -30.60 -1.68
C PHE A 617 18.56 -30.40 -2.08
N SER A 618 18.79 -29.87 -3.28
CA SER A 618 20.11 -29.48 -3.77
C SER A 618 20.31 -27.98 -3.59
N GLY A 619 21.36 -27.57 -2.88
CA GLY A 619 21.75 -26.17 -2.83
C GLY A 619 22.51 -25.71 -4.07
N GLY A 620 22.91 -26.60 -4.98
CA GLY A 620 23.64 -26.23 -6.21
C GLY A 620 25.02 -25.56 -5.97
N GLY A 621 25.51 -25.56 -4.72
CA GLY A 621 26.68 -24.79 -4.30
C GLY A 621 26.36 -23.37 -3.84
N HIS A 622 25.08 -23.00 -3.73
CA HIS A 622 24.60 -21.69 -3.33
C HIS A 622 24.45 -21.53 -1.81
N THR A 623 24.43 -20.27 -1.39
CA THR A 623 24.31 -19.88 0.02
C THR A 623 22.96 -19.23 0.31
N ILE A 624 22.30 -19.66 1.38
CA ILE A 624 21.17 -18.95 1.99
C ILE A 624 21.71 -18.08 3.13
N SER A 625 21.54 -16.76 3.05
CA SER A 625 22.03 -15.79 4.04
C SER A 625 20.90 -14.92 4.59
N GLY A 626 21.11 -14.30 5.75
CA GLY A 626 20.16 -13.33 6.33
C GLY A 626 18.90 -13.96 6.92
N LEU A 627 18.85 -15.29 7.03
CA LEU A 627 17.69 -16.01 7.55
C LEU A 627 17.72 -16.04 9.08
N ALA A 628 16.67 -15.55 9.72
CA ALA A 628 16.46 -15.63 11.17
C ALA A 628 15.37 -16.66 11.50
N ILE A 629 15.76 -17.78 12.12
CA ILE A 629 14.83 -18.84 12.55
C ILE A 629 14.72 -18.82 14.08
N GLN A 630 13.48 -18.80 14.58
CA GLN A 630 13.17 -18.81 16.00
C GLN A 630 12.16 -19.93 16.31
N GLY A 631 12.57 -20.97 17.03
CA GLY A 631 11.73 -22.17 17.25
C GLY A 631 11.00 -22.23 18.59
N GLY A 632 11.33 -21.38 19.58
CA GLY A 632 10.79 -21.56 20.93
C GLY A 632 11.01 -23.00 21.42
N GLU A 633 9.96 -23.70 21.85
CA GLU A 633 10.04 -25.12 22.23
C GLU A 633 10.05 -26.11 21.05
N ALA A 634 9.70 -25.67 19.85
CA ALA A 634 9.78 -26.49 18.65
C ALA A 634 11.24 -26.55 18.12
N PRO A 635 11.61 -27.61 17.39
CA PRO A 635 12.93 -27.70 16.77
C PRO A 635 13.19 -26.53 15.83
N ALA A 636 14.34 -25.88 15.99
CA ALA A 636 14.74 -24.75 15.18
C ALA A 636 15.87 -25.15 14.22
N ALA A 637 15.59 -25.17 12.93
CA ALA A 637 16.55 -25.41 11.85
C ALA A 637 15.98 -25.00 10.49
N LEU A 638 16.81 -24.94 9.44
CA LEU A 638 16.32 -24.75 8.06
C LEU A 638 15.32 -25.85 7.66
N PHE A 639 15.64 -27.10 8.02
CA PHE A 639 14.75 -28.26 7.95
C PHE A 639 14.40 -28.70 9.38
N ALA A 640 13.27 -28.25 9.92
CA ALA A 640 12.90 -28.53 11.30
C ALA A 640 12.67 -30.02 11.56
N HIS A 641 12.00 -30.71 10.64
CA HIS A 641 11.69 -32.14 10.75
C HIS A 641 11.96 -32.87 9.45
N VAL A 642 12.73 -33.96 9.52
CA VAL A 642 13.02 -34.83 8.38
C VAL A 642 12.75 -36.30 8.71
N ALA A 643 12.42 -37.07 7.68
CA ALA A 643 12.34 -38.53 7.76
C ALA A 643 12.92 -39.16 6.48
N GLY A 644 13.45 -40.36 6.60
CA GLY A 644 14.12 -41.06 5.53
C GLY A 644 13.15 -41.73 4.53
N PRO A 645 13.51 -41.79 3.25
CA PRO A 645 14.75 -41.24 2.66
C PRO A 645 14.69 -39.71 2.58
N CYS A 646 15.73 -39.01 3.02
CA CYS A 646 15.85 -37.56 2.84
C CYS A 646 17.28 -37.22 2.41
N ARG A 647 17.43 -36.35 1.40
CA ARG A 647 18.74 -35.97 0.88
C ARG A 647 18.86 -34.45 0.79
N ILE A 648 19.87 -33.90 1.44
CA ILE A 648 20.20 -32.47 1.39
C ILE A 648 21.66 -32.38 0.95
N THR A 649 21.93 -31.77 -0.20
CA THR A 649 23.30 -31.68 -0.74
C THR A 649 23.66 -30.29 -1.21
N ASP A 650 24.95 -29.98 -1.23
CA ASP A 650 25.50 -28.76 -1.89
C ASP A 650 24.94 -27.44 -1.34
N LEU A 651 24.59 -27.39 -0.05
CA LEU A 651 23.86 -26.28 0.56
C LEU A 651 24.65 -25.61 1.69
N PHE A 652 24.71 -24.28 1.66
CA PHE A 652 25.40 -23.48 2.68
C PHE A 652 24.47 -22.48 3.37
N LEU A 653 24.53 -22.44 4.71
CA LEU A 653 23.89 -21.39 5.49
C LEU A 653 24.92 -20.31 5.88
N GLY A 654 24.73 -19.09 5.38
CA GLY A 654 25.72 -18.01 5.46
C GLY A 654 25.79 -17.31 6.82
N ALA A 655 26.86 -16.54 7.03
CA ALA A 655 27.21 -15.94 8.33
C ALA A 655 26.22 -14.87 8.85
N ARG A 656 25.37 -14.33 7.98
CA ARG A 656 24.29 -13.40 8.39
C ARG A 656 23.06 -14.11 8.94
N SER A 657 22.98 -15.44 8.80
CA SER A 657 21.85 -16.22 9.28
C SER A 657 22.01 -16.57 10.76
N ARG A 658 20.88 -16.67 11.48
CA ARG A 658 20.83 -17.05 12.89
C ARG A 658 19.68 -18.04 13.13
N VAL A 659 19.97 -19.10 13.86
CA VAL A 659 19.00 -20.11 14.28
C VAL A 659 18.99 -20.14 15.81
N SER A 660 17.82 -19.93 16.40
CA SER A 660 17.68 -19.87 17.85
C SER A 660 16.43 -20.60 18.34
N GLY A 661 16.49 -21.18 19.53
CA GLY A 661 15.35 -21.87 20.15
C GLY A 661 15.67 -22.37 21.55
N THR A 662 14.71 -23.04 22.17
CA THR A 662 14.84 -23.63 23.50
C THR A 662 15.25 -25.10 23.39
N HIS A 663 14.65 -25.86 22.46
CA HIS A 663 14.87 -27.30 22.30
C HIS A 663 15.40 -27.65 20.91
N TYR A 664 16.44 -28.49 20.85
CA TYR A 664 16.99 -29.09 19.63
C TYR A 664 17.19 -28.09 18.48
N VAL A 665 18.25 -27.29 18.60
CA VAL A 665 18.58 -26.24 17.63
C VAL A 665 19.71 -26.72 16.72
N GLY A 666 19.48 -26.75 15.41
CA GLY A 666 20.47 -27.16 14.40
C GLY A 666 20.49 -26.16 13.26
N ALA A 667 21.65 -25.87 12.64
CA ALA A 667 21.64 -24.90 11.54
C ALA A 667 20.87 -25.44 10.32
N LEU A 668 21.11 -26.70 9.94
CA LEU A 668 20.49 -27.31 8.76
C LEU A 668 19.31 -28.19 9.12
N VAL A 669 19.44 -29.11 10.09
CA VAL A 669 18.40 -30.07 10.44
C VAL A 669 18.09 -30.05 11.93
N GLY A 670 16.80 -29.99 12.29
CA GLY A 670 16.32 -30.08 13.66
C GLY A 670 16.28 -31.53 14.12
N ILE A 671 15.25 -32.27 13.72
CA ILE A 671 15.06 -33.67 14.13
C ILE A 671 15.00 -34.60 12.91
N VAL A 672 15.76 -35.70 12.98
CA VAL A 672 15.64 -36.88 12.10
C VAL A 672 14.79 -37.94 12.81
N HIS A 673 13.57 -38.15 12.35
CA HIS A 673 12.61 -39.04 13.03
C HIS A 673 12.88 -40.53 12.82
N GLN A 674 13.08 -40.94 11.56
CA GLN A 674 13.26 -42.34 11.17
C GLN A 674 13.93 -42.42 9.80
N GLY A 675 14.41 -43.61 9.41
CA GLY A 675 15.06 -43.83 8.12
C GLY A 675 16.39 -43.07 7.96
N THR A 676 16.84 -42.89 6.72
CA THR A 676 18.15 -42.28 6.44
C THR A 676 18.05 -40.82 5.99
N LEU A 677 18.71 -39.92 6.72
CA LEU A 677 19.10 -38.59 6.26
C LEU A 677 20.48 -38.67 5.58
N THR A 678 20.61 -38.11 4.39
CA THR A 678 21.88 -37.90 3.69
C THR A 678 22.20 -36.41 3.61
N LEU A 679 23.25 -35.98 4.30
CA LEU A 679 23.86 -34.65 4.16
C LEU A 679 25.18 -34.79 3.40
N ALA A 680 25.31 -34.15 2.24
CA ALA A 680 26.54 -34.22 1.46
C ALA A 680 26.97 -32.86 0.91
N ARG A 681 28.22 -32.43 1.14
CA ARG A 681 28.75 -31.13 0.69
C ARG A 681 27.96 -29.94 1.23
N CYS A 682 27.52 -30.02 2.49
CA CYS A 682 26.76 -28.97 3.16
C CYS A 682 27.60 -28.24 4.21
N GLY A 683 27.25 -27.01 4.55
CA GLY A 683 27.98 -26.28 5.58
C GLY A 683 27.22 -25.15 6.26
N SER A 684 27.69 -24.78 7.44
CA SER A 684 27.12 -23.69 8.23
C SER A 684 28.19 -22.69 8.66
N GLN A 685 27.86 -21.41 8.45
CA GLN A 685 28.54 -20.24 9.00
C GLN A 685 27.63 -19.49 9.98
N ALA A 686 26.39 -19.93 10.14
CA ALA A 686 25.37 -19.25 10.92
C ALA A 686 25.64 -19.28 12.43
N ALA A 687 25.05 -18.33 13.15
CA ALA A 687 24.96 -18.40 14.59
C ALA A 687 23.84 -19.36 15.02
N VAL A 688 24.16 -20.36 15.83
CA VAL A 688 23.20 -21.35 16.37
C VAL A 688 23.17 -21.22 17.89
N GLU A 689 21.99 -20.97 18.46
CA GLU A 689 21.83 -20.69 19.89
C GLU A 689 20.66 -21.46 20.51
N ALA A 690 20.93 -22.27 21.54
CA ALA A 690 19.91 -22.94 22.35
C ALA A 690 19.92 -22.47 23.82
N SER A 691 18.76 -22.14 24.38
CA SER A 691 18.61 -21.67 25.76
C SER A 691 18.06 -22.69 26.77
N GLY A 692 17.77 -23.93 26.33
CA GLY A 692 17.23 -24.98 27.21
C GLY A 692 17.88 -26.36 27.05
N HIS A 693 18.14 -26.77 25.81
CA HIS A 693 18.72 -28.09 25.50
C HIS A 693 19.93 -27.97 24.54
N HIS A 694 20.10 -28.94 23.66
CA HIS A 694 21.28 -29.11 22.83
C HIS A 694 21.25 -28.25 21.56
N ALA A 695 22.41 -27.74 21.18
CA ALA A 695 22.62 -27.07 19.89
C ALA A 695 23.74 -27.75 19.11
N ALA A 696 23.62 -27.80 17.78
CA ALA A 696 24.69 -28.23 16.90
C ALA A 696 24.75 -27.45 15.59
N ALA A 697 25.92 -27.48 14.97
CA ALA A 697 26.11 -26.75 13.73
C ALA A 697 25.34 -27.32 12.53
N LEU A 698 25.05 -28.63 12.50
CA LEU A 698 24.35 -29.24 11.36
C LEU A 698 23.04 -29.92 11.76
N VAL A 699 23.07 -30.91 12.66
CA VAL A 699 21.89 -31.71 13.03
C VAL A 699 21.65 -31.67 14.53
N ALA A 700 20.47 -31.26 14.98
CA ALA A 700 20.20 -31.18 16.42
C ALA A 700 19.94 -32.55 17.04
N ARG A 701 19.09 -33.38 16.44
CA ARG A 701 18.74 -34.71 16.97
C ARG A 701 18.58 -35.78 15.90
N VAL A 702 19.08 -36.97 16.16
CA VAL A 702 18.80 -38.20 15.40
C VAL A 702 18.14 -39.21 16.33
N CYS A 703 16.86 -39.53 16.07
CA CYS A 703 16.07 -40.42 16.90
C CYS A 703 16.50 -41.90 16.76
N GLN A 704 16.12 -42.70 17.75
CA GLN A 704 16.34 -44.15 17.71
C GLN A 704 15.77 -44.78 16.43
N GLY A 705 16.55 -45.64 15.77
CA GLY A 705 16.16 -46.30 14.52
C GLY A 705 16.37 -45.46 13.24
N ALA A 706 16.76 -44.19 13.36
CA ALA A 706 17.19 -43.38 12.23
C ALA A 706 18.70 -43.54 11.96
N THR A 707 19.13 -43.10 10.77
CA THR A 707 20.55 -42.99 10.40
C THR A 707 20.82 -41.63 9.79
N ALA A 708 21.86 -40.93 10.25
CA ALA A 708 22.38 -39.74 9.61
C ALA A 708 23.72 -40.06 8.92
N SER A 709 23.75 -39.95 7.60
CA SER A 709 24.96 -40.05 6.77
C SER A 709 25.42 -38.63 6.42
N VAL A 710 26.54 -38.20 6.99
CA VAL A 710 27.05 -36.83 6.86
C VAL A 710 28.44 -36.88 6.21
N THR A 711 28.55 -36.38 4.98
CA THR A 711 29.77 -36.53 4.17
C THR A 711 30.19 -35.20 3.57
N ASP A 712 31.48 -34.88 3.60
CA ASP A 712 32.01 -33.64 3.02
C ASP A 712 31.35 -32.37 3.58
N CYS A 713 30.98 -32.36 4.87
CA CYS A 713 30.27 -31.24 5.50
C CYS A 713 31.15 -30.45 6.49
N TYR A 714 30.82 -29.19 6.74
CA TYR A 714 31.60 -28.34 7.65
C TYR A 714 30.80 -27.40 8.55
N ASN A 715 31.44 -26.99 9.64
CA ASN A 715 31.02 -25.86 10.46
C ASN A 715 32.16 -24.84 10.63
N VAL A 716 31.85 -23.57 10.41
CA VAL A 716 32.70 -22.42 10.76
C VAL A 716 31.94 -21.34 11.54
N GLY A 717 30.64 -21.55 11.79
CA GLY A 717 29.78 -20.67 12.56
C GLY A 717 29.96 -20.83 14.08
N SER A 718 29.20 -20.05 14.84
CA SER A 718 29.19 -20.16 16.30
C SER A 718 28.03 -21.03 16.77
N VAL A 719 28.29 -21.99 17.64
CA VAL A 719 27.28 -22.81 18.32
C VAL A 719 27.34 -22.53 19.82
N ARG A 720 26.22 -22.09 20.37
CA ARG A 720 26.04 -21.86 21.80
C ARG A 720 24.84 -22.65 22.30
N ALA A 721 24.98 -23.30 23.43
CA ALA A 721 23.88 -23.94 24.14
C ALA A 721 24.02 -23.69 25.64
N ASP A 722 22.92 -23.56 26.37
CA ASP A 722 22.96 -23.58 27.83
C ASP A 722 23.19 -25.01 28.38
N SER A 723 23.04 -26.04 27.54
CA SER A 723 23.40 -27.43 27.85
C SER A 723 24.61 -27.90 27.00
N LEU A 724 24.41 -28.83 26.06
CA LEU A 724 25.46 -29.35 25.17
C LEU A 724 25.52 -28.56 23.85
N ALA A 725 26.70 -28.05 23.52
CA ALA A 725 27.03 -27.46 22.23
C ALA A 725 28.00 -28.38 21.49
N SER A 726 27.53 -29.00 20.39
CA SER A 726 28.30 -29.97 19.61
C SER A 726 28.73 -29.43 18.26
N ALA A 727 29.87 -29.92 17.76
CA ALA A 727 30.48 -29.41 16.55
C ALA A 727 29.65 -29.71 15.30
N MET A 728 29.08 -30.92 15.19
CA MET A 728 28.31 -31.35 14.02
C MET A 728 26.91 -31.83 14.38
N VAL A 729 26.78 -32.72 15.38
CA VAL A 729 25.50 -33.33 15.78
C VAL A 729 25.28 -33.25 17.28
N ALA A 730 24.14 -32.72 17.72
CA ALA A 730 23.92 -32.42 19.14
C ALA A 730 23.58 -33.66 19.96
N TRP A 731 22.73 -34.55 19.44
CA TRP A 731 22.35 -35.79 20.09
C TRP A 731 21.91 -36.87 19.10
N SER A 732 22.44 -38.09 19.19
CA SER A 732 22.07 -39.21 18.31
C SER A 732 21.79 -40.49 19.09
N GLU A 733 20.52 -40.87 19.16
CA GLU A 733 20.06 -42.21 19.58
C GLU A 733 20.15 -43.23 18.43
N GLY A 734 20.17 -42.73 17.19
CA GLY A 734 20.33 -43.52 15.97
C GLY A 734 21.78 -43.69 15.53
N ASN A 735 21.96 -44.22 14.31
CA ASN A 735 23.29 -44.43 13.73
C ASN A 735 23.83 -43.16 13.07
N LEU A 736 25.13 -42.95 13.21
CA LEU A 736 25.83 -41.80 12.67
C LEU A 736 27.03 -42.26 11.83
N LEU A 737 26.99 -41.96 10.54
CA LEU A 737 28.04 -42.27 9.57
C LEU A 737 28.64 -40.95 9.07
N MET A 738 29.87 -40.65 9.45
CA MET A 738 30.53 -39.39 9.10
C MET A 738 31.82 -39.62 8.32
N SER A 739 31.98 -38.89 7.21
CA SER A 739 33.25 -38.92 6.48
C SER A 739 33.66 -37.55 5.93
N ARG A 740 34.97 -37.24 5.99
CA ARG A 740 35.55 -35.99 5.43
C ARG A 740 34.83 -34.72 5.89
N CYS A 741 34.45 -34.67 7.16
CA CYS A 741 33.75 -33.54 7.76
C CYS A 741 34.67 -32.75 8.70
N TYR A 742 34.47 -31.44 8.86
CA TYR A 742 35.28 -30.68 9.82
C TYR A 742 34.55 -29.58 10.58
N ASN A 743 35.07 -29.25 11.76
CA ASN A 743 34.67 -28.08 12.54
C ASN A 743 35.85 -27.12 12.78
N ALA A 744 35.66 -25.87 12.39
CA ALA A 744 36.54 -24.75 12.73
C ALA A 744 35.76 -23.56 13.35
N GLY A 745 34.47 -23.77 13.65
CA GLY A 745 33.59 -22.81 14.30
C GLY A 745 33.83 -22.69 15.80
N THR A 746 33.12 -21.79 16.47
CA THR A 746 33.25 -21.60 17.93
C THR A 746 32.16 -22.35 18.68
N LEU A 747 32.50 -23.02 19.79
CA LEU A 747 31.57 -23.81 20.60
C LEU A 747 31.53 -23.28 22.04
N ARG A 748 30.34 -23.14 22.64
CA ARG A 748 30.15 -22.71 24.04
C ARG A 748 28.95 -23.41 24.70
N GLY A 749 29.18 -24.13 25.80
CA GLY A 749 28.13 -24.77 26.63
C GLY A 749 28.53 -25.00 28.10
N GLU A 750 27.62 -25.57 28.91
CA GLU A 750 27.79 -25.76 30.37
C GLU A 750 28.35 -27.14 30.79
N ALA A 751 27.98 -28.22 30.10
CA ALA A 751 28.53 -29.58 30.28
C ALA A 751 29.80 -29.75 29.42
N PRO A 752 30.70 -30.76 29.63
CA PRO A 752 31.94 -30.90 28.88
C PRO A 752 31.76 -30.58 27.40
N VAL A 753 32.25 -29.39 27.06
CA VAL A 753 32.05 -28.75 25.78
C VAL A 753 33.03 -29.40 24.81
N CYS A 754 32.70 -29.44 23.51
CA CYS A 754 33.57 -29.89 22.42
C CYS A 754 33.55 -31.38 22.09
N GLU A 755 32.36 -31.99 21.99
CA GLU A 755 32.21 -33.22 21.21
C GLU A 755 31.92 -32.91 19.74
N PHE A 756 32.49 -33.72 18.84
CA PHE A 756 32.18 -33.66 17.41
C PHE A 756 30.72 -34.11 17.18
N ALA A 757 30.30 -35.16 17.91
CA ALA A 757 28.92 -35.60 18.03
C ALA A 757 28.68 -36.36 19.35
N VAL A 758 27.49 -36.22 19.94
CA VAL A 758 27.05 -37.03 21.09
C VAL A 758 26.23 -38.20 20.54
N VAL A 759 26.63 -39.45 20.82
CA VAL A 759 26.04 -40.64 20.19
C VAL A 759 25.83 -41.78 21.20
N GLU A 760 24.61 -42.29 21.26
CA GLU A 760 24.24 -43.54 21.97
C GLU A 760 24.16 -44.75 21.01
N GLY A 761 23.90 -44.51 19.72
CA GLY A 761 23.85 -45.53 18.67
C GLY A 761 25.23 -45.87 18.06
N GLN A 762 25.26 -46.42 16.84
CA GLN A 762 26.54 -46.69 16.17
C GLN A 762 27.18 -45.38 15.68
N PHE A 763 28.45 -45.17 16.02
CA PHE A 763 29.22 -44.02 15.55
C PHE A 763 30.39 -44.48 14.68
N GLN A 764 30.33 -44.20 13.37
CA GLN A 764 31.40 -44.47 12.42
C GLN A 764 31.92 -43.15 11.85
N VAL A 765 33.22 -42.90 12.01
CA VAL A 765 33.86 -41.67 11.55
C VAL A 765 35.14 -41.98 10.78
N SER A 766 35.32 -41.34 9.63
CA SER A 766 36.56 -41.38 8.86
C SER A 766 36.96 -39.99 8.35
N ASP A 767 38.25 -39.68 8.43
CA ASP A 767 38.80 -38.44 7.87
C ASP A 767 38.11 -37.15 8.31
N CYS A 768 37.62 -37.13 9.56
CA CYS A 768 37.05 -35.94 10.16
C CYS A 768 38.07 -35.17 11.00
N TYR A 769 37.89 -33.85 11.07
CA TYR A 769 38.83 -32.94 11.71
C TYR A 769 38.14 -31.91 12.61
N ASP A 770 38.74 -31.56 13.72
CA ASP A 770 38.21 -30.52 14.62
C ASP A 770 39.34 -29.64 15.17
N THR A 771 39.04 -28.37 15.37
CA THR A 771 39.91 -27.40 16.05
C THR A 771 39.77 -27.39 17.57
N PHE A 772 38.78 -28.10 18.12
CA PHE A 772 38.50 -28.20 19.55
C PHE A 772 38.40 -29.65 20.06
N ALA A 773 37.53 -30.49 19.44
CA ALA A 773 37.19 -31.82 19.95
C ALA A 773 38.28 -32.88 19.78
N TYR A 774 38.25 -33.92 20.63
CA TYR A 774 39.18 -35.07 20.59
C TYR A 774 38.57 -36.34 19.97
N GLN A 775 37.27 -36.36 19.64
CA GLN A 775 36.62 -37.53 19.01
C GLN A 775 37.11 -37.80 17.58
N VAL A 776 37.72 -36.80 16.94
CA VAL A 776 38.23 -36.84 15.57
C VAL A 776 39.65 -36.25 15.51
N LYS A 777 40.28 -36.23 14.32
CA LYS A 777 41.66 -35.77 14.18
C LYS A 777 41.76 -34.28 14.50
N HIS A 778 42.59 -33.89 15.45
CA HIS A 778 42.79 -32.48 15.79
C HIS A 778 43.54 -31.73 14.66
N VAL A 779 43.12 -30.50 14.37
CA VAL A 779 43.82 -29.55 13.48
C VAL A 779 43.86 -28.16 14.09
N ARG A 780 44.93 -27.39 13.83
CA ARG A 780 45.02 -26.03 14.36
C ARG A 780 44.27 -25.07 13.46
N LYS A 781 43.81 -23.93 14.00
CA LYS A 781 43.22 -22.85 13.20
C LYS A 781 44.13 -22.37 12.06
N ALA A 782 45.45 -22.39 12.26
CA ALA A 782 46.43 -22.07 11.21
C ALA A 782 46.41 -23.08 10.05
N ASP A 783 46.08 -24.34 10.31
CA ASP A 783 45.98 -25.40 9.31
C ASP A 783 44.72 -25.21 8.44
N VAL A 784 43.65 -24.63 9.00
CA VAL A 784 42.42 -24.23 8.28
C VAL A 784 42.70 -23.09 7.29
N GLN A 785 43.47 -22.08 7.71
CA GLN A 785 43.75 -20.88 6.90
C GLN A 785 44.85 -21.07 5.86
N SER A 786 45.77 -22.01 6.09
CA SER A 786 46.96 -22.18 5.26
C SER A 786 46.75 -23.04 4.03
N GLY A 787 45.64 -23.79 3.93
CA GLY A 787 45.45 -24.82 2.90
C GLY A 787 45.75 -26.24 3.38
N ALA A 788 46.36 -26.40 4.56
CA ALA A 788 46.75 -27.71 5.09
C ALA A 788 45.57 -28.65 5.28
N LEU A 789 44.50 -28.16 5.92
CA LEU A 789 43.27 -28.94 6.11
C LEU A 789 42.61 -29.28 4.77
N CYS A 790 42.55 -28.34 3.83
CA CYS A 790 42.00 -28.59 2.50
C CYS A 790 42.76 -29.72 1.79
N HIS A 791 44.10 -29.72 1.86
CA HIS A 791 44.92 -30.76 1.27
C HIS A 791 44.67 -32.14 1.91
N LEU A 792 44.55 -32.19 3.24
CA LEU A 792 44.22 -33.43 3.95
C LEU A 792 42.87 -33.99 3.53
N LEU A 793 41.83 -33.15 3.47
CA LEU A 793 40.50 -33.55 3.03
C LEU A 793 40.48 -33.96 1.55
N ALA A 794 41.29 -33.32 0.71
CA ALA A 794 41.45 -33.64 -0.71
C ALA A 794 42.17 -34.99 -0.95
N ALA A 795 43.11 -35.37 -0.07
CA ALA A 795 43.91 -36.58 -0.22
C ALA A 795 43.16 -37.88 0.17
N CYS A 796 41.99 -37.79 0.81
CA CYS A 796 41.20 -38.94 1.27
C CYS A 796 40.40 -39.66 0.17
N GLY A 797 40.65 -39.38 -1.11
CA GLY A 797 40.05 -40.08 -2.26
C GLY A 797 40.16 -39.29 -3.56
N ASN A 798 40.10 -39.99 -4.71
CA ASN A 798 40.22 -39.37 -6.04
C ASN A 798 39.06 -38.40 -6.38
N ASP A 799 37.94 -38.50 -5.68
CA ASP A 799 36.69 -37.75 -5.95
C ASP A 799 36.40 -36.65 -4.89
N SER A 800 37.41 -36.23 -4.10
CA SER A 800 37.20 -35.27 -3.01
C SER A 800 36.76 -33.87 -3.51
N PRO A 801 35.69 -33.28 -2.95
CA PRO A 801 35.14 -31.99 -3.40
C PRO A 801 35.84 -30.78 -2.78
N TRP A 802 36.74 -30.98 -1.83
CA TRP A 802 37.33 -29.91 -1.04
C TRP A 802 38.27 -29.02 -1.84
N ARG A 803 38.07 -27.71 -1.74
CA ARG A 803 38.81 -26.64 -2.41
C ARG A 803 39.07 -25.49 -1.46
N GLN A 804 40.09 -24.68 -1.76
CA GLN A 804 40.40 -23.46 -1.03
C GLN A 804 41.31 -22.54 -1.85
N ASN A 805 40.90 -21.30 -2.10
CA ASN A 805 41.70 -20.25 -2.70
C ASN A 805 42.68 -19.69 -1.65
N ILE A 806 43.98 -19.87 -1.83
CA ILE A 806 45.03 -19.46 -0.88
C ILE A 806 46.09 -18.52 -1.47
N ASN A 807 46.23 -18.46 -2.80
CA ASN A 807 47.28 -17.67 -3.45
C ASN A 807 46.93 -16.19 -3.72
N ASN A 808 45.65 -15.87 -3.92
CA ASN A 808 45.22 -14.51 -4.26
C ASN A 808 44.68 -13.80 -3.03
N VAL A 809 45.40 -12.79 -2.52
CA VAL A 809 45.01 -12.04 -1.30
C VAL A 809 43.62 -11.40 -1.40
N ARG A 810 43.17 -11.00 -2.60
CA ARG A 810 41.85 -10.39 -2.80
C ARG A 810 40.70 -11.40 -2.92
N ALA A 811 41.01 -12.68 -3.11
CA ALA A 811 40.04 -13.76 -3.30
C ALA A 811 40.39 -14.98 -2.41
N ARG A 812 41.06 -14.74 -1.29
CA ARG A 812 41.53 -15.80 -0.38
C ARG A 812 40.36 -16.27 0.48
N ASP A 813 40.14 -17.57 0.48
CA ASP A 813 39.16 -18.19 1.38
C ASP A 813 39.75 -18.31 2.78
N ALA A 814 38.94 -18.00 3.79
CA ALA A 814 39.34 -18.16 5.18
C ALA A 814 39.44 -19.64 5.62
N TYR A 815 38.79 -20.55 4.89
CA TYR A 815 38.65 -21.98 5.23
C TYR A 815 38.32 -22.83 3.98
N PRO A 816 38.51 -24.17 4.05
CA PRO A 816 38.15 -25.08 2.96
C PRO A 816 36.63 -25.14 2.72
N VAL A 817 36.21 -25.23 1.46
CA VAL A 817 34.80 -25.38 1.05
C VAL A 817 34.66 -26.51 0.02
N PRO A 818 33.53 -27.25 -0.01
CA PRO A 818 33.31 -28.33 -0.96
C PRO A 818 32.71 -27.81 -2.28
N VAL A 819 33.25 -26.69 -2.81
CA VAL A 819 32.70 -25.97 -3.97
C VAL A 819 33.67 -26.07 -5.15
N PRO A 820 33.29 -26.69 -6.28
CA PRO A 820 34.21 -26.95 -7.39
C PRO A 820 34.85 -25.72 -8.05
N SER A 821 34.24 -24.54 -7.94
CA SER A 821 34.75 -23.29 -8.52
C SER A 821 35.97 -22.72 -7.79
N HIS A 822 36.30 -23.23 -6.60
CA HIS A 822 37.46 -22.82 -5.82
C HIS A 822 38.71 -23.64 -6.18
N GLY A 823 39.90 -23.11 -5.87
CA GLY A 823 41.17 -23.71 -6.25
C GLY A 823 41.51 -25.01 -5.53
N TRP A 824 42.15 -25.94 -6.24
CA TRP A 824 42.80 -27.11 -5.64
C TRP A 824 43.96 -26.68 -4.74
N VAL A 825 44.22 -27.43 -3.67
CA VAL A 825 45.37 -27.18 -2.79
C VAL A 825 46.41 -28.29 -2.92
N TYR A 826 47.61 -27.91 -3.33
CA TYR A 826 48.78 -28.77 -3.46
C TYR A 826 49.82 -28.43 -2.39
N GLN A 827 50.60 -29.42 -1.99
CA GLN A 827 51.75 -29.23 -1.12
C GLN A 827 53.00 -28.92 -1.97
N ASP A 828 53.71 -27.84 -1.66
CA ASP A 828 54.98 -27.43 -2.31
C ASP A 828 56.00 -26.97 -1.26
N GLY A 829 57.09 -27.71 -1.11
CA GLY A 829 58.23 -27.33 -0.25
C GLY A 829 57.89 -27.09 1.23
N GLY A 830 56.88 -27.76 1.78
CA GLY A 830 56.40 -27.56 3.16
C GLY A 830 55.36 -26.44 3.33
N SER A 831 54.95 -25.80 2.23
CA SER A 831 53.86 -24.85 2.15
C SER A 831 52.72 -25.37 1.27
N TYR A 832 51.60 -24.64 1.18
CA TYR A 832 50.46 -25.00 0.36
C TYR A 832 50.20 -23.94 -0.71
N THR A 833 49.78 -24.37 -1.89
CA THR A 833 49.57 -23.50 -3.05
C THR A 833 48.42 -23.99 -3.92
N ASN A 834 47.77 -23.07 -4.65
CA ASN A 834 46.85 -23.43 -5.73
C ASN A 834 47.54 -23.77 -7.06
N ILE A 835 48.87 -23.70 -7.12
CA ILE A 835 49.63 -24.00 -8.33
C ILE A 835 49.90 -25.50 -8.39
N SER A 836 49.45 -26.14 -9.48
CA SER A 836 49.71 -27.55 -9.72
C SER A 836 51.22 -27.83 -9.75
N PRO A 837 51.71 -28.92 -9.12
CA PRO A 837 53.10 -29.36 -9.23
C PRO A 837 53.53 -29.62 -10.69
N ASN A 838 52.56 -29.92 -11.56
CA ASN A 838 52.76 -30.17 -12.99
C ASN A 838 52.63 -28.92 -13.86
N ALA A 839 52.33 -27.76 -13.27
CA ALA A 839 52.29 -26.51 -14.02
C ALA A 839 53.72 -26.15 -14.48
N PRO A 840 53.91 -25.74 -15.76
CA PRO A 840 55.22 -25.32 -16.24
C PRO A 840 55.70 -24.14 -15.39
N ARG A 841 56.74 -24.37 -14.59
CA ARG A 841 57.43 -23.31 -13.83
C ARG A 841 58.14 -22.41 -14.82
N TYR A 842 57.45 -21.38 -15.33
CA TYR A 842 58.12 -20.31 -16.06
C TYR A 842 59.08 -19.63 -15.08
N ARG A 843 60.38 -19.87 -15.27
CA ARG A 843 61.44 -19.07 -14.63
C ARG A 843 61.28 -17.64 -15.14
N TYR A 844 60.67 -16.78 -14.34
CA TYR A 844 60.83 -15.34 -14.53
C TYR A 844 62.30 -15.01 -14.30
N TYR A 845 63.01 -14.66 -15.38
CA TYR A 845 64.26 -13.93 -15.25
C TYR A 845 63.94 -12.59 -14.58
N LYS A 846 64.62 -12.35 -13.47
CA LYS A 846 64.73 -11.07 -12.79
C LYS A 846 65.15 -10.02 -13.82
N TYR A 847 64.23 -9.16 -14.26
CA TYR A 847 64.63 -7.86 -14.76
C TYR A 847 64.71 -6.94 -13.55
N GLU A 848 65.93 -6.57 -13.20
CA GLU A 848 66.19 -5.43 -12.33
C GLU A 848 65.55 -4.20 -12.98
N VAL A 849 64.56 -3.63 -12.30
CA VAL A 849 64.09 -2.28 -12.59
C VAL A 849 65.14 -1.34 -12.00
N THR A 850 66.12 -0.95 -12.79
CA THR A 850 66.86 0.30 -12.54
C THR A 850 65.93 1.47 -12.87
N ALA A 851 65.66 2.28 -11.85
CA ALA A 851 64.99 3.55 -11.98
C ALA A 851 65.71 4.46 -12.99
N VAL A 852 64.97 4.99 -13.98
CA VAL A 852 65.30 6.24 -14.67
C VAL A 852 63.99 6.98 -14.94
N GLN A 853 63.92 8.18 -14.35
CA GLN A 853 63.04 9.35 -14.54
C GLN A 853 61.64 9.19 -15.16
#